data_AF-A0AAW2H0C9-F1
#
_entry.id   AF-A0AAW2H0C9-F1
#
_cell.length_a   1.000
_cell.length_b   1.000
_cell.length_c   1.000
_cell.angle_alpha   90.00
_cell.angle_beta   90.00
_cell.angle_gamma   90.00
#
_symmetry.space_group_name_H-M   'P 1'
#
loop_
_entity.id
_entity.type
_entity.pdbx_description
1 polymer ?
#
loop_
_entity_poly.entity_id
_entity_poly.type
_entity_poly.pdbx_seq_one_letter_code
_entity_poly.pdbx_strand_id
1 'polypeptide(L)'
;MLQFAFTFCICISLILSCASTNTEKINNNIFTKIPAYIVAQKSELLNSTRCREELQNFQTAVDHRMLWSLKVLDASGVLKPVSFLFGNNYWMGSRSQCLDMTSTVFSLLSQQPIFNSTLFRNLQKELPFQLNYFVAHFTHNSTLQYRVNVSIEDVITLGLCLPASCTTQELSFILNVIFNDKDILNDNFYFSNFQLIQVKNLKNDNNWLFTSTFYIFCVYLGITFLMTAIGTMYELLIHKKRIKMNETQQNGKTKTNSVLREESKLGNVLMCFSVYRNTKEIFSTKLDTDAIPVIHSLKFLSMVIIIFYHYFVYTWDSIDNKVWTWNIFDKYFSFLINFIPLSVDVYFFSSGCLVTYLYLRNRTDKKLSKSIQCKENLIEFFIYIIKRFTRLTPAYMTALILWQLSSTWFEKTSQFYTYERGHEMCPKYWWRNLLYINNFFSFDTMCMKWSWYLANDMQFYIIAVILLILSTTYFYVVVTLIITILIISALLNGYTSYVYEYVPTLSEINRMIDIMYDKPWMRINPYIIGMISGYILKKLNNNLALKKKIIILCWCLVIVVDIYVLRYQRHMSILSTAVYMTLFRILWATSIAWIVITCTKNGGILNKLLSFKGWIPLSRLTYCAYLLNPIIIQSITLYSNNAIHYEVLLQIVMCLGYILIIYLCSYVLSLLVEIPYISLTRLFIRYFRYAKGTSKVL
;
A
#
# COMPACT_ATOMS: atom_id res chain seq x y z
N MET A 1 -41.72 14.45 25.04
CA MET A 1 -41.00 15.19 23.97
C MET A 1 -41.00 14.49 22.61
N LEU A 2 -41.04 13.15 22.52
CA LEU A 2 -41.06 12.45 21.22
C LEU A 2 -42.42 12.48 20.47
N GLN A 3 -43.54 12.63 21.18
CA GLN A 3 -44.88 12.70 20.57
C GLN A 3 -45.22 14.07 19.95
N PHE A 4 -44.61 15.16 20.42
CA PHE A 4 -44.77 16.50 19.84
C PHE A 4 -43.96 16.70 18.55
N ALA A 5 -42.85 15.96 18.39
CA ALA A 5 -42.04 16.00 17.16
C ALA A 5 -42.73 15.29 15.99
N PHE A 6 -43.55 14.27 16.26
CA PHE A 6 -44.23 13.49 15.23
C PHE A 6 -45.45 14.22 14.65
N THR A 7 -46.22 14.94 15.49
CA THR A 7 -47.32 15.80 15.03
C THR A 7 -46.83 17.05 14.29
N PHE A 8 -45.66 17.60 14.66
CA PHE A 8 -45.04 18.71 13.94
C PHE A 8 -44.55 18.31 12.53
N CYS A 9 -44.10 17.07 12.34
CA CYS A 9 -43.71 16.56 11.01
C CYS A 9 -44.90 16.37 10.06
N ILE A 10 -46.07 15.96 10.58
CA ILE A 10 -47.27 15.73 9.77
C ILE A 10 -47.86 17.06 9.26
N CYS A 11 -47.84 18.12 10.08
CA CYS A 11 -48.29 19.45 9.65
C CYS A 11 -47.39 20.07 8.59
N ILE A 12 -46.08 19.82 8.61
CA ILE A 12 -45.15 20.30 7.57
C ILE A 12 -45.35 19.54 6.26
N SER A 13 -45.65 18.23 6.30
CA SER A 13 -45.92 17.46 5.08
C SER A 13 -47.20 17.86 4.35
N LEU A 14 -48.19 18.44 5.03
CA LEU A 14 -49.44 18.92 4.41
C LEU A 14 -49.31 20.32 3.79
N ILE A 15 -48.44 21.18 4.34
CA ILE A 15 -48.18 22.54 3.79
C ILE A 15 -47.37 22.47 2.48
N LEU A 16 -46.68 21.37 2.20
CA LEU A 16 -45.93 21.15 0.95
C LEU A 16 -46.80 20.75 -0.25
N SER A 17 -48.13 20.68 -0.12
CA SER A 17 -49.04 20.35 -1.23
C SER A 17 -49.66 21.57 -1.94
N CYS A 18 -49.32 22.80 -1.53
CA CYS A 18 -49.68 24.03 -2.23
C CYS A 18 -48.45 24.92 -2.46
N ALA A 19 -47.52 24.45 -3.29
CA ALA A 19 -46.59 25.34 -3.96
C ALA A 19 -47.01 25.43 -5.43
N SER A 20 -47.46 26.62 -5.80
CA SER A 20 -47.79 27.00 -7.16
C SER A 20 -46.69 26.60 -8.14
N THR A 21 -47.09 26.01 -9.26
CA THR A 21 -46.24 25.86 -10.44
C THR A 21 -45.96 27.24 -11.03
N ASN A 22 -45.00 27.96 -10.45
CA ASN A 22 -44.25 28.96 -11.20
C ASN A 22 -43.20 28.19 -12.01
N THR A 23 -43.51 27.95 -13.28
CA THR A 23 -42.49 27.63 -14.27
C THR A 23 -41.59 28.85 -14.40
N GLU A 24 -40.52 28.90 -13.60
CA GLU A 24 -39.42 29.81 -13.86
C GLU A 24 -38.92 29.52 -15.27
N LYS A 25 -38.93 30.56 -16.12
CA LYS A 25 -38.12 30.57 -17.35
C LYS A 25 -36.70 30.18 -16.93
N ILE A 26 -36.25 29.00 -17.34
CA ILE A 26 -34.85 28.59 -17.25
C ILE A 26 -34.03 29.68 -17.94
N ASN A 27 -33.46 30.56 -17.13
CA ASN A 27 -32.65 31.69 -17.55
C ASN A 27 -31.52 31.15 -18.44
N ASN A 28 -31.25 31.83 -19.57
CA ASN A 28 -30.15 31.46 -20.47
C ASN A 28 -28.75 31.47 -19.79
N ASN A 29 -28.66 31.95 -18.54
CA ASN A 29 -27.43 32.01 -17.73
C ASN A 29 -26.99 30.70 -17.06
N ILE A 30 -27.73 29.58 -17.18
CA ILE A 30 -27.32 28.33 -16.52
C ILE A 30 -26.17 27.64 -17.27
N PHE A 31 -26.23 27.60 -18.61
CA PHE A 31 -25.23 26.89 -19.41
C PHE A 31 -23.92 27.67 -19.56
N THR A 32 -23.95 29.00 -19.42
CA THR A 32 -22.75 29.86 -19.50
C THR A 32 -21.72 29.57 -18.41
N LYS A 33 -22.09 28.79 -17.38
CA LYS A 33 -21.23 28.43 -16.25
C LYS A 33 -20.61 27.02 -16.37
N ILE A 34 -20.89 26.28 -17.45
CA ILE A 34 -20.35 24.93 -17.66
C ILE A 34 -19.04 25.01 -18.47
N PRO A 35 -17.92 24.50 -17.94
CA PRO A 35 -16.61 24.51 -18.61
C PRO A 35 -16.61 24.01 -20.06
N ALA A 36 -17.31 22.93 -20.35
CA ALA A 36 -17.39 22.39 -21.71
C ALA A 36 -18.01 23.39 -22.70
N TYR A 37 -19.02 24.16 -22.27
CA TYR A 37 -19.62 25.22 -23.09
C TYR A 37 -18.68 26.42 -23.25
N ILE A 38 -17.98 26.83 -22.18
CA ILE A 38 -16.99 27.93 -22.23
C ILE A 38 -15.85 27.60 -23.21
N VAL A 39 -15.36 26.35 -23.19
CA VAL A 39 -14.35 25.86 -24.14
C VAL A 39 -14.88 25.94 -25.58
N ALA A 40 -16.15 25.56 -25.81
CA ALA A 40 -16.77 25.63 -27.12
C ALA A 40 -16.95 27.07 -27.62
N GLN A 41 -17.31 28.01 -26.74
CA GLN A 41 -17.45 29.44 -27.05
C GLN A 41 -16.12 30.07 -27.48
N LYS A 42 -14.99 29.56 -26.99
CA LYS A 42 -13.64 30.02 -27.35
C LYS A 42 -13.02 29.22 -28.50
N SER A 43 -13.80 28.42 -29.23
CA SER A 43 -13.34 27.65 -30.39
C SER A 43 -12.74 28.50 -31.51
N GLU A 44 -13.12 29.79 -31.61
CA GLU A 44 -12.55 30.74 -32.58
C GLU A 44 -11.04 30.98 -32.41
N LEU A 45 -10.50 30.72 -31.22
CA LEU A 45 -9.06 30.81 -30.93
C LEU A 45 -8.25 29.73 -31.67
N LEU A 46 -8.89 28.65 -32.11
CA LEU A 46 -8.24 27.61 -32.88
C LEU A 46 -8.15 28.02 -34.35
N ASN A 47 -7.10 27.55 -35.03
CA ASN A 47 -7.02 27.60 -36.49
C ASN A 47 -8.18 26.80 -37.11
N SER A 48 -8.36 26.85 -38.43
CA SER A 48 -9.39 26.07 -39.15
C SER A 48 -9.11 24.56 -39.05
N THR A 49 -9.41 23.98 -37.89
CA THR A 49 -9.28 22.56 -37.57
C THR A 49 -10.65 21.93 -37.43
N ARG A 50 -10.74 20.62 -37.64
CA ARG A 50 -11.97 19.86 -37.45
C ARG A 50 -12.53 20.00 -36.02
N CYS A 51 -11.66 20.13 -35.02
CA CYS A 51 -12.06 20.40 -33.63
C CYS A 51 -12.81 21.72 -33.50
N ARG A 52 -12.37 22.79 -34.19
CA ARG A 52 -13.07 24.08 -34.19
C ARG A 52 -14.50 23.95 -34.71
N GLU A 53 -14.68 23.31 -35.86
CA GLU A 53 -16.00 23.13 -36.47
C GLU A 53 -16.93 22.29 -35.58
N GLU A 54 -16.41 21.19 -35.02
CA GLU A 54 -17.19 20.33 -34.12
C GLU A 54 -17.54 21.03 -32.79
N LEU A 55 -16.65 21.89 -32.26
CA LEU A 55 -16.93 22.73 -31.09
C LEU A 55 -17.97 23.82 -31.39
N GLN A 56 -17.91 24.47 -32.55
CA GLN A 56 -18.91 25.46 -32.99
C GLN A 56 -20.29 24.80 -33.18
N ASN A 57 -20.31 23.60 -33.77
CA ASN A 57 -21.53 22.78 -33.89
C ASN A 57 -22.08 22.41 -32.51
N PHE A 58 -21.20 22.04 -31.57
CA PHE A 58 -21.59 21.76 -30.19
C PHE A 58 -22.18 23.00 -29.50
N GLN A 59 -21.52 24.16 -29.60
CA GLN A 59 -22.01 25.42 -29.05
C GLN A 59 -23.41 25.76 -29.59
N THR A 60 -23.55 25.76 -30.93
CA THR A 60 -24.82 26.02 -31.60
C THR A 60 -25.91 25.02 -31.16
N ALA A 61 -25.54 23.76 -30.95
CA ALA A 61 -26.45 22.74 -30.47
C ALA A 61 -26.92 22.97 -29.03
N VAL A 62 -26.06 23.48 -28.16
CA VAL A 62 -26.42 23.88 -26.79
C VAL A 62 -27.39 25.06 -26.84
N ASP A 63 -27.11 26.07 -27.68
CA ASP A 63 -27.96 27.26 -27.82
C ASP A 63 -29.39 26.89 -28.29
N HIS A 64 -29.48 25.93 -29.21
CA HIS A 64 -30.76 25.37 -29.68
C HIS A 64 -31.36 24.30 -28.75
N ARG A 65 -30.76 24.05 -27.58
CA ARG A 65 -31.20 23.09 -26.55
C ARG A 65 -31.44 21.68 -27.10
N MET A 66 -30.55 21.22 -27.99
CA MET A 66 -30.65 19.88 -28.56
C MET A 66 -30.38 18.81 -27.48
N LEU A 67 -31.16 17.73 -27.46
CA LEU A 67 -31.07 16.74 -26.37
C LEU A 67 -29.66 16.13 -26.23
N TRP A 68 -28.97 15.83 -27.33
CA TRP A 68 -27.64 15.25 -27.27
C TRP A 68 -26.61 16.23 -26.69
N SER A 69 -26.69 17.53 -27.01
CA SER A 69 -25.73 18.53 -26.50
C SER A 69 -25.95 18.80 -25.02
N LEU A 70 -27.21 18.82 -24.56
CA LEU A 70 -27.54 18.90 -23.14
C LEU A 70 -26.99 17.70 -22.35
N LYS A 71 -27.06 16.49 -22.92
CA LYS A 71 -26.44 15.31 -22.34
C LYS A 71 -24.91 15.43 -22.26
N VAL A 72 -24.25 15.94 -23.30
CA VAL A 72 -22.80 16.20 -23.29
C VAL A 72 -22.40 17.17 -22.18
N LEU A 73 -23.22 18.20 -21.93
CA LEU A 73 -23.01 19.12 -20.81
C LEU A 73 -23.18 18.42 -19.45
N ASP A 74 -24.21 17.57 -19.30
CA ASP A 74 -24.46 16.80 -18.07
C ASP A 74 -23.34 15.78 -17.77
N ALA A 75 -22.76 15.18 -18.83
CA ALA A 75 -21.61 14.29 -18.70
C ALA A 75 -20.29 15.03 -18.39
N SER A 76 -20.23 16.34 -18.64
CA SER A 76 -19.05 17.16 -18.39
C SER A 76 -18.96 17.63 -16.94
N GLY A 77 -17.74 17.94 -16.52
CA GLY A 77 -17.49 18.58 -15.23
C GLY A 77 -18.13 19.95 -15.15
N VAL A 78 -18.68 20.27 -13.98
CA VAL A 78 -19.25 21.58 -13.67
C VAL A 78 -18.31 22.28 -12.69
N LEU A 79 -18.10 23.59 -12.85
CA LEU A 79 -17.49 24.42 -11.81
C LEU A 79 -18.41 24.35 -10.59
N LYS A 80 -18.08 23.51 -9.61
CA LYS A 80 -18.87 23.36 -8.39
C LYS A 80 -18.44 24.43 -7.37
N PRO A 81 -19.19 25.54 -7.18
CA PRO A 81 -18.96 26.40 -6.02
C PRO A 81 -19.33 25.68 -4.71
N VAL A 82 -20.20 24.66 -4.77
CA VAL A 82 -20.60 23.86 -3.61
C VAL A 82 -19.42 23.01 -3.13
N SER A 83 -19.00 23.25 -1.88
CA SER A 83 -17.91 22.55 -1.18
C SER A 83 -16.48 22.82 -1.68
N PHE A 84 -16.27 23.72 -2.65
CA PHE A 84 -14.90 24.14 -3.02
C PHE A 84 -14.16 24.74 -1.82
N LEU A 85 -14.80 25.64 -1.06
CA LEU A 85 -14.21 26.24 0.15
C LEU A 85 -13.88 25.19 1.23
N PHE A 86 -14.56 24.04 1.21
CA PHE A 86 -14.34 22.90 2.10
C PHE A 86 -13.38 21.84 1.52
N GLY A 87 -12.65 22.17 0.45
CA GLY A 87 -11.57 21.32 -0.08
C GLY A 87 -11.95 20.39 -1.23
N ASN A 88 -13.14 20.51 -1.83
CA ASN A 88 -13.52 19.68 -2.97
C ASN A 88 -12.97 20.23 -4.29
N ASN A 89 -11.94 19.55 -4.80
CA ASN A 89 -11.25 19.90 -6.03
C ASN A 89 -11.56 18.96 -7.22
N TYR A 90 -12.58 18.09 -7.12
CA TYR A 90 -12.92 17.13 -8.17
C TYR A 90 -14.17 17.57 -8.93
N TRP A 91 -13.96 18.19 -10.09
CA TRP A 91 -14.97 18.73 -10.99
C TRP A 91 -15.08 17.84 -12.24
N MET A 92 -15.32 16.54 -12.05
CA MET A 92 -15.07 15.54 -13.10
C MET A 92 -16.29 15.28 -14.02
N GLY A 93 -17.52 15.46 -13.57
CA GLY A 93 -18.67 14.97 -14.35
C GLY A 93 -18.63 13.44 -14.47
N SER A 94 -19.16 12.87 -15.54
CA SER A 94 -19.26 11.42 -15.73
C SER A 94 -18.58 10.93 -17.01
N ARG A 95 -17.40 10.30 -16.84
CA ARG A 95 -16.64 9.68 -17.94
C ARG A 95 -17.46 8.62 -18.67
N SER A 96 -18.17 7.75 -17.96
CA SER A 96 -18.93 6.65 -18.57
C SER A 96 -20.09 7.18 -19.42
N GLN A 97 -20.81 8.19 -18.94
CA GLN A 97 -21.90 8.81 -19.72
C GLN A 97 -21.37 9.43 -21.02
N CYS A 98 -20.21 10.11 -20.97
CA CYS A 98 -19.59 10.70 -22.16
C CYS A 98 -19.27 9.65 -23.23
N LEU A 99 -18.70 8.50 -22.81
CA LEU A 99 -18.33 7.42 -23.72
C LEU A 99 -19.56 6.65 -24.23
N ASP A 100 -20.55 6.39 -23.37
CA ASP A 100 -21.77 5.66 -23.70
C ASP A 100 -22.59 6.36 -24.79
N MET A 101 -22.55 7.70 -24.85
CA MET A 101 -23.21 8.49 -25.92
C MET A 101 -22.66 8.19 -27.31
N THR A 102 -21.43 7.67 -27.39
CA THR A 102 -20.79 7.29 -28.65
C THR A 102 -21.07 5.83 -29.01
N SER A 103 -21.61 5.04 -28.07
CA SER A 103 -21.84 3.60 -28.23
C SER A 103 -23.32 3.30 -28.57
N THR A 104 -23.55 2.61 -29.68
CA THR A 104 -24.89 2.17 -30.11
C THR A 104 -25.26 0.84 -29.44
N VAL A 105 -25.41 0.81 -28.11
CA VAL A 105 -25.75 -0.44 -27.39
C VAL A 105 -27.17 -0.39 -26.83
N PHE A 106 -28.15 -0.61 -27.71
CA PHE A 106 -29.55 -0.86 -27.35
C PHE A 106 -30.00 -2.27 -27.79
N SER A 107 -29.15 -3.29 -27.64
CA SER A 107 -29.39 -4.61 -28.26
C SER A 107 -30.03 -5.69 -27.37
N LEU A 108 -30.33 -5.44 -26.09
CA LEU A 108 -30.75 -6.51 -25.15
C LEU A 108 -32.12 -6.34 -24.47
N LEU A 109 -32.87 -5.26 -24.73
CA LEU A 109 -34.21 -5.06 -24.17
C LEU A 109 -35.27 -5.25 -25.26
N SER A 110 -36.34 -6.01 -24.95
CA SER A 110 -37.47 -6.25 -25.86
C SER A 110 -38.04 -4.94 -26.39
N GLN A 111 -38.52 -4.91 -27.64
CA GLN A 111 -38.97 -3.69 -28.33
C GLN A 111 -40.22 -3.00 -27.72
N GLN A 112 -40.91 -3.62 -26.76
CA GLN A 112 -42.21 -3.11 -26.28
C GLN A 112 -42.19 -1.84 -25.42
N PRO A 113 -41.17 -1.50 -24.60
CA PRO A 113 -41.12 -0.22 -23.89
C PRO A 113 -40.63 0.94 -24.78
N ILE A 114 -40.20 0.67 -26.03
CA ILE A 114 -39.50 1.66 -26.87
C ILE A 114 -40.46 2.71 -27.44
N PHE A 115 -41.73 2.35 -27.69
CA PHE A 115 -42.72 3.24 -28.34
C PHE A 115 -43.10 4.51 -27.54
N ASN A 116 -42.98 4.49 -26.20
CA ASN A 116 -43.21 5.70 -25.39
C ASN A 116 -41.96 6.58 -25.24
N SER A 117 -40.78 6.01 -25.46
CA SER A 117 -39.50 6.74 -25.37
C SER A 117 -39.12 7.47 -26.68
N THR A 118 -39.78 7.13 -27.79
CA THR A 118 -39.60 7.76 -29.11
C THR A 118 -40.32 9.09 -29.28
N LEU A 119 -41.29 9.41 -28.41
CA LEU A 119 -42.02 10.70 -28.47
C LEU A 119 -41.10 11.91 -28.15
N PHE A 120 -39.98 11.69 -27.45
CA PHE A 120 -38.96 12.70 -27.12
C PHE A 120 -37.61 12.51 -27.85
N ARG A 121 -37.46 11.46 -28.67
CA ARG A 121 -36.25 11.20 -29.46
C ARG A 121 -36.54 11.44 -30.93
N ASN A 122 -36.17 12.62 -31.43
CA ASN A 122 -36.11 12.81 -32.87
C ASN A 122 -34.86 12.08 -33.41
N LEU A 123 -35.06 10.94 -34.07
CA LEU A 123 -33.99 10.11 -34.67
C LEU A 123 -33.15 10.87 -35.72
N GLN A 124 -33.62 12.01 -36.24
CA GLN A 124 -32.87 12.84 -37.20
C GLN A 124 -31.81 13.76 -36.55
N LYS A 125 -31.74 13.86 -35.22
CA LYS A 125 -30.73 14.67 -34.49
C LYS A 125 -29.80 13.77 -33.68
N GLU A 126 -29.16 12.83 -34.36
CA GLU A 126 -28.07 12.06 -33.76
C GLU A 126 -26.83 12.93 -33.52
N LEU A 127 -26.02 12.51 -32.56
CA LEU A 127 -24.72 13.13 -32.26
C LEU A 127 -23.84 13.09 -33.54
N PRO A 128 -23.44 14.25 -34.10
CA PRO A 128 -22.85 14.29 -35.45
C PRO A 128 -21.37 13.89 -35.51
N PHE A 129 -20.71 13.72 -34.37
CA PHE A 129 -19.29 13.37 -34.26
C PHE A 129 -19.02 12.53 -33.02
N GLN A 130 -17.89 11.82 -33.00
CA GLN A 130 -17.49 11.04 -31.83
C GLN A 130 -17.07 11.95 -30.68
N LEU A 131 -17.39 11.57 -29.46
CA LEU A 131 -16.96 12.28 -28.26
C LEU A 131 -15.76 11.59 -27.61
N ASN A 132 -14.98 12.35 -26.87
CA ASN A 132 -13.96 11.84 -25.98
C ASN A 132 -14.01 12.59 -24.65
N TYR A 133 -13.59 11.90 -23.59
CA TYR A 133 -13.53 12.47 -22.26
C TYR A 133 -12.09 12.91 -21.96
N PHE A 134 -11.91 14.21 -21.71
CA PHE A 134 -10.64 14.83 -21.39
C PHE A 134 -10.61 15.25 -19.93
N VAL A 135 -9.42 15.27 -19.34
CA VAL A 135 -9.21 15.72 -17.97
C VAL A 135 -8.14 16.80 -17.95
N ALA A 136 -8.49 17.96 -17.43
CA ALA A 136 -7.58 19.06 -17.19
C ALA A 136 -7.20 19.11 -15.71
N HIS A 137 -5.90 19.15 -15.43
CA HIS A 137 -5.36 19.40 -14.10
C HIS A 137 -4.77 20.79 -14.03
N PHE A 138 -5.14 21.56 -13.00
CA PHE A 138 -4.63 22.92 -12.80
C PHE A 138 -4.55 23.25 -11.31
N THR A 139 -3.60 24.10 -10.95
CA THR A 139 -3.47 24.59 -9.57
C THR A 139 -4.34 25.82 -9.33
N HIS A 140 -4.69 26.07 -8.07
CA HIS A 140 -5.31 27.32 -7.62
C HIS A 140 -4.53 27.91 -6.44
N ASN A 141 -4.48 29.24 -6.34
CA ASN A 141 -3.83 29.93 -5.23
C ASN A 141 -4.83 30.53 -4.22
N SER A 142 -6.05 30.00 -4.17
CA SER A 142 -7.12 30.56 -3.33
C SER A 142 -6.70 30.60 -1.86
N THR A 143 -6.92 31.75 -1.22
CA THR A 143 -6.75 31.93 0.23
C THR A 143 -8.02 31.57 1.01
N LEU A 144 -9.15 31.41 0.33
CA LEU A 144 -10.46 31.15 0.94
C LEU A 144 -10.72 29.66 1.19
N GLN A 145 -10.04 28.76 0.48
CA GLN A 145 -10.17 27.33 0.71
C GLN A 145 -9.46 26.92 2.01
N TYR A 146 -10.11 26.11 2.84
CA TYR A 146 -9.51 25.57 4.05
C TYR A 146 -8.33 24.66 3.70
N ARG A 147 -7.11 25.07 4.07
CA ARG A 147 -5.88 24.30 3.84
C ARG A 147 -5.58 23.40 5.03
N VAL A 148 -5.31 22.13 4.73
CA VAL A 148 -4.86 21.14 5.72
C VAL A 148 -3.32 20.99 5.68
N ASN A 149 -2.65 21.69 4.74
CA ASN A 149 -1.20 21.70 4.56
C ASN A 149 -0.61 20.29 4.36
N VAL A 150 -1.26 19.51 3.51
CA VAL A 150 -0.83 18.22 2.96
C VAL A 150 -0.52 18.37 1.46
N SER A 151 0.30 17.50 0.90
CA SER A 151 0.69 17.52 -0.51
C SER A 151 -0.53 17.48 -1.45
N ILE A 152 -0.52 18.30 -2.52
CA ILE A 152 -1.55 18.33 -3.58
C ILE A 152 -2.96 18.71 -3.07
N GLU A 153 -3.06 19.80 -2.33
CA GLU A 153 -4.34 20.40 -1.94
C GLU A 153 -4.83 21.46 -2.93
N ASP A 154 -3.95 21.95 -3.79
CA ASP A 154 -4.20 23.05 -4.71
C ASP A 154 -4.56 22.59 -6.13
N VAL A 155 -4.46 21.29 -6.42
CA VAL A 155 -4.78 20.76 -7.75
C VAL A 155 -6.26 20.45 -7.88
N ILE A 156 -6.88 21.04 -8.90
CA ILE A 156 -8.24 20.77 -9.37
C ILE A 156 -8.19 19.82 -10.55
N THR A 157 -9.11 18.85 -10.54
CA THR A 157 -9.32 17.89 -11.62
C THR A 157 -10.65 18.20 -12.30
N LEU A 158 -10.59 18.72 -13.53
CA LEU A 158 -11.75 19.08 -14.34
C LEU A 158 -11.93 18.07 -15.47
N GLY A 159 -13.10 17.43 -15.52
CA GLY A 159 -13.48 16.55 -16.62
C GLY A 159 -14.27 17.29 -17.69
N LEU A 160 -14.00 16.99 -18.96
CA LEU A 160 -14.60 17.66 -20.12
C LEU A 160 -15.01 16.61 -21.16
N CYS A 161 -16.31 16.51 -21.47
CA CYS A 161 -16.79 15.71 -22.59
C CYS A 161 -16.83 16.58 -23.84
N LEU A 162 -15.92 16.34 -24.78
CA LEU A 162 -15.70 17.19 -25.96
C LEU A 162 -15.55 16.34 -27.23
N PRO A 163 -15.59 16.95 -28.43
CA PRO A 163 -15.38 16.21 -29.67
C PRO A 163 -14.04 15.47 -29.69
N ALA A 164 -14.05 14.23 -30.17
CA ALA A 164 -12.88 13.35 -30.20
C ALA A 164 -11.79 13.82 -31.19
N SER A 165 -12.13 14.72 -32.11
CA SER A 165 -11.19 15.37 -33.02
C SER A 165 -10.24 16.34 -32.33
N CYS A 166 -10.60 16.84 -31.14
CA CYS A 166 -9.78 17.80 -30.40
C CYS A 166 -8.53 17.14 -29.80
N THR A 167 -7.39 17.81 -29.95
CA THR A 167 -6.11 17.38 -29.38
C THR A 167 -5.89 17.96 -27.98
N THR A 168 -5.05 17.31 -27.16
CA THR A 168 -4.69 17.82 -25.83
C THR A 168 -3.97 19.16 -25.90
N GLN A 169 -3.25 19.44 -27.00
CA GLN A 169 -2.55 20.71 -27.22
C GLN A 169 -3.52 21.86 -27.51
N GLU A 170 -4.49 21.65 -28.41
CA GLU A 170 -5.56 22.63 -28.70
C GLU A 170 -6.36 22.97 -27.44
N LEU A 171 -6.75 21.95 -26.66
CA LEU A 171 -7.48 22.16 -25.40
C LEU A 171 -6.62 22.87 -24.35
N SER A 172 -5.32 22.55 -24.26
CA SER A 172 -4.41 23.24 -23.33
C SER A 172 -4.27 24.71 -23.68
N PHE A 173 -4.23 25.05 -24.97
CA PHE A 173 -4.19 26.44 -25.43
C PHE A 173 -5.47 27.20 -25.06
N ILE A 174 -6.65 26.64 -25.35
CA ILE A 174 -7.93 27.26 -24.99
C ILE A 174 -8.03 27.46 -23.47
N LEU A 175 -7.73 26.43 -22.67
CA LEU A 175 -7.83 26.51 -21.21
C LEU A 175 -6.85 27.53 -20.60
N ASN A 176 -5.63 27.63 -21.13
CA ASN A 176 -4.68 28.66 -20.70
C ASN A 176 -5.21 30.08 -20.95
N VAL A 177 -5.85 30.32 -22.09
CA VAL A 177 -6.46 31.62 -22.37
C VAL A 177 -7.64 31.88 -21.42
N ILE A 178 -8.50 30.88 -21.19
CA ILE A 178 -9.64 31.00 -20.26
C ILE A 178 -9.17 31.31 -18.84
N PHE A 179 -8.11 30.67 -18.35
CA PHE A 179 -7.60 30.89 -16.99
C PHE A 179 -6.92 32.26 -16.80
N ASN A 180 -6.39 32.84 -17.89
CA ASN A 180 -5.84 34.19 -17.87
C ASN A 180 -6.92 35.28 -18.02
N ASP A 181 -8.05 34.96 -18.65
CA ASP A 181 -9.18 35.86 -18.87
C ASP A 181 -10.06 35.92 -17.61
N LYS A 182 -9.81 36.94 -16.78
CA LYS A 182 -10.50 37.12 -15.47
C LYS A 182 -11.99 37.37 -15.60
N ASP A 183 -12.46 37.84 -16.76
CA ASP A 183 -13.86 38.21 -16.96
C ASP A 183 -14.79 36.99 -17.17
N ILE A 184 -14.24 35.82 -17.50
CA ILE A 184 -15.02 34.59 -17.74
C ILE A 184 -15.38 33.86 -16.44
N LEU A 185 -14.54 33.97 -15.40
CA LEU A 185 -14.72 33.32 -14.10
C LEU A 185 -15.40 34.24 -13.06
N ASN A 186 -15.84 35.41 -13.51
CA ASN A 186 -16.03 36.62 -12.73
C ASN A 186 -17.27 36.64 -11.82
N ASP A 187 -18.03 35.55 -11.69
CA ASP A 187 -19.25 35.57 -10.86
C ASP A 187 -19.06 34.99 -9.45
N ASN A 188 -18.02 34.18 -9.16
CA ASN A 188 -17.91 33.48 -7.86
C ASN A 188 -16.49 33.22 -7.31
N PHE A 189 -15.43 33.41 -8.11
CA PHE A 189 -14.06 33.00 -7.76
C PHE A 189 -13.03 34.12 -7.76
N TYR A 190 -13.43 35.35 -7.40
CA TYR A 190 -12.61 36.60 -7.39
C TYR A 190 -11.23 36.54 -6.69
N PHE A 191 -10.88 35.43 -6.03
CA PHE A 191 -9.67 35.29 -5.21
C PHE A 191 -8.75 34.12 -5.63
N SER A 192 -8.95 33.50 -6.79
CA SER A 192 -8.15 32.33 -7.22
C SER A 192 -7.64 32.51 -8.65
N ASN A 193 -6.32 32.59 -8.81
CA ASN A 193 -5.64 32.43 -10.09
C ASN A 193 -5.48 30.94 -10.38
N PHE A 194 -5.82 30.51 -11.60
CA PHE A 194 -5.65 29.14 -12.04
C PHE A 194 -4.43 29.01 -12.95
N GLN A 195 -3.65 27.94 -12.77
CA GLN A 195 -2.51 27.63 -13.64
C GLN A 195 -2.62 26.19 -14.14
N LEU A 196 -2.70 26.02 -15.46
CA LEU A 196 -2.79 24.70 -16.09
C LEU A 196 -1.49 23.91 -15.86
N ILE A 197 -1.64 22.66 -15.42
CA ILE A 197 -0.54 21.69 -15.32
C ILE A 197 -0.50 20.87 -16.60
N GLN A 198 -1.62 20.21 -16.95
CA GLN A 198 -1.70 19.31 -18.09
C GLN A 198 -3.15 18.98 -18.48
N VAL A 199 -3.35 18.56 -19.73
CA VAL A 199 -4.60 17.98 -20.24
C VAL A 199 -4.36 16.56 -20.71
N LYS A 200 -5.18 15.62 -20.23
CA LYS A 200 -5.15 14.20 -20.59
C LYS A 200 -6.37 13.83 -21.43
N ASN A 201 -6.20 12.95 -22.40
CA ASN A 201 -7.30 12.40 -23.22
C ASN A 201 -7.83 11.05 -22.71
N LEU A 202 -7.25 10.53 -21.63
CA LEU A 202 -7.52 9.22 -21.01
C LEU A 202 -7.55 8.01 -21.97
N LYS A 203 -6.94 8.14 -23.16
CA LYS A 203 -6.85 7.05 -24.14
C LYS A 203 -5.67 6.17 -23.79
N ASN A 204 -5.91 4.85 -23.79
CA ASN A 204 -4.83 3.89 -23.69
C ASN A 204 -4.30 3.61 -25.09
N ASP A 205 -3.19 4.26 -25.44
CA ASP A 205 -2.52 4.03 -26.73
C ASP A 205 -1.85 2.65 -26.82
N ASN A 206 -2.00 1.77 -25.81
CA ASN A 206 -1.39 0.45 -25.69
C ASN A 206 0.15 0.42 -25.79
N ASN A 207 0.80 1.57 -26.02
CA ASN A 207 2.26 1.72 -26.13
C ASN A 207 3.01 1.18 -24.92
N TRP A 208 2.40 1.21 -23.73
CA TRP A 208 3.01 0.66 -22.52
C TRP A 208 3.23 -0.87 -22.61
N LEU A 209 2.38 -1.60 -23.35
CA LEU A 209 2.54 -3.04 -23.62
C LEU A 209 3.79 -3.34 -24.44
N PHE A 210 4.28 -2.36 -25.21
CA PHE A 210 5.48 -2.51 -26.04
C PHE A 210 6.77 -2.09 -25.30
N THR A 211 6.68 -1.71 -24.04
CA THR A 211 7.86 -1.33 -23.24
C THR A 211 8.67 -2.58 -22.90
N SER A 212 10.01 -2.50 -22.99
CA SER A 212 10.91 -3.63 -22.64
C SER A 212 10.62 -4.21 -21.25
N THR A 213 10.25 -3.36 -20.29
CA THR A 213 9.85 -3.77 -18.93
C THR A 213 8.65 -4.73 -18.93
N PHE A 214 7.63 -4.46 -19.75
CA PHE A 214 6.44 -5.30 -19.85
C PHE A 214 6.78 -6.67 -20.48
N TYR A 215 7.55 -6.68 -21.56
CA TYR A 215 7.99 -7.94 -22.18
C TYR A 215 8.83 -8.79 -21.23
N ILE A 216 9.80 -8.20 -20.53
CA ILE A 216 10.61 -8.89 -19.52
C ILE A 216 9.71 -9.48 -18.44
N PHE A 217 8.70 -8.72 -17.99
CA PHE A 217 7.76 -9.18 -16.98
C PHE A 217 6.89 -10.35 -17.47
N CYS A 218 6.34 -10.27 -18.68
CA CYS A 218 5.56 -11.35 -19.28
C CYS A 218 6.38 -12.63 -19.46
N VAL A 219 7.64 -12.51 -19.91
CA VAL A 219 8.56 -13.64 -20.03
C VAL A 219 8.86 -14.23 -18.64
N TYR A 220 9.15 -13.38 -17.64
CA TYR A 220 9.38 -13.81 -16.27
C TYR A 220 8.17 -14.53 -15.66
N LEU A 221 6.96 -13.98 -15.80
CA LEU A 221 5.72 -14.62 -15.35
C LEU A 221 5.44 -15.92 -16.10
N GLY A 222 5.66 -15.93 -17.42
CA GLY A 222 5.51 -17.13 -18.25
C GLY A 222 6.43 -18.27 -17.80
N ILE A 223 7.70 -17.97 -17.52
CA ILE A 223 8.67 -18.95 -17.03
C ILE A 223 8.30 -19.45 -15.64
N THR A 224 7.93 -18.55 -14.71
CA THR A 224 7.54 -18.95 -13.35
C THR A 224 6.27 -19.79 -13.37
N PHE A 225 5.27 -19.44 -14.18
CA PHE A 225 4.07 -20.24 -14.38
C PHE A 225 4.37 -21.61 -15.00
N LEU A 226 5.22 -21.66 -16.03
CA LEU A 226 5.63 -22.93 -16.63
C LEU A 226 6.36 -23.84 -15.62
N MET A 227 7.30 -23.28 -14.84
CA MET A 227 8.03 -24.02 -13.81
C MET A 227 7.10 -24.56 -12.71
N THR A 228 6.12 -23.76 -12.30
CA THR A 228 5.13 -24.18 -11.30
C THR A 228 4.17 -25.24 -11.83
N ALA A 229 3.73 -25.12 -13.09
CA ALA A 229 2.91 -26.14 -13.75
C ALA A 229 3.66 -27.47 -13.88
N ILE A 230 4.91 -27.45 -14.39
CA ILE A 230 5.75 -28.65 -14.53
C ILE A 230 6.06 -29.25 -13.16
N GLY A 231 6.43 -28.43 -12.18
CA GLY A 231 6.73 -28.88 -10.81
C GLY A 231 5.53 -29.57 -10.15
N THR A 232 4.33 -29.01 -10.32
CA THR A 232 3.09 -29.59 -9.78
C THR A 232 2.73 -30.90 -10.49
N MET A 233 2.81 -30.95 -11.82
CA MET A 233 2.56 -32.18 -12.58
C MET A 233 3.55 -33.28 -12.21
N TYR A 234 4.83 -32.96 -12.06
CA TYR A 234 5.87 -33.89 -11.62
C TYR A 234 5.58 -34.47 -10.22
N GLU A 235 5.19 -33.62 -9.26
CA GLU A 235 4.82 -34.08 -7.91
C GLU A 235 3.59 -35.00 -7.93
N LEU A 236 2.55 -34.63 -8.68
CA LEU A 236 1.32 -35.43 -8.80
C LEU A 236 1.60 -36.81 -9.41
N LEU A 237 2.46 -36.89 -10.42
CA LEU A 237 2.87 -38.15 -11.03
C LEU A 237 3.66 -39.03 -10.05
N ILE A 238 4.58 -38.44 -9.28
CA ILE A 238 5.32 -39.17 -8.23
C ILE A 238 4.37 -39.65 -7.13
N HIS A 239 3.46 -38.79 -6.68
CA HIS A 239 2.49 -39.12 -5.64
C HIS A 239 1.58 -40.28 -6.07
N LYS A 240 1.06 -40.24 -7.31
CA LYS A 240 0.27 -41.33 -7.90
C LYS A 240 1.07 -42.63 -8.00
N LYS A 241 2.35 -42.56 -8.34
CA LYS A 241 3.25 -43.72 -8.38
C LYS A 241 3.51 -44.30 -6.98
N ARG A 242 3.68 -43.44 -5.96
CA ARG A 242 3.85 -43.87 -4.56
C ARG A 242 2.60 -44.58 -4.02
N ILE A 243 1.40 -44.08 -4.31
CA ILE A 243 0.15 -44.74 -3.92
C ILE A 243 0.05 -46.13 -4.55
N LYS A 244 0.26 -46.25 -5.87
CA LYS A 244 0.23 -47.55 -6.55
C LYS A 244 1.25 -48.55 -5.98
N MET A 245 2.46 -48.09 -5.64
CA MET A 245 3.48 -48.95 -5.02
C MET A 245 3.05 -49.44 -3.62
N ASN A 246 2.45 -48.57 -2.81
CA ASN A 246 1.95 -48.94 -1.48
C ASN A 246 0.78 -49.94 -1.56
N GLU A 247 -0.13 -49.79 -2.52
CA GLU A 247 -1.20 -50.75 -2.78
C GLU A 247 -0.65 -52.12 -3.21
N THR A 248 0.36 -52.16 -4.08
CA THR A 248 1.03 -53.41 -4.46
C THR A 248 1.83 -54.05 -3.32
N GLN A 249 2.36 -53.26 -2.37
CA GLN A 249 3.05 -53.79 -1.18
C GLN A 249 2.09 -54.33 -0.11
N GLN A 250 0.85 -53.81 -0.04
CA GLN A 250 -0.18 -54.39 0.84
C GLN A 250 -0.74 -55.71 0.30
N ASN A 251 -0.78 -55.91 -1.02
CA ASN A 251 -1.29 -57.14 -1.64
C ASN A 251 -0.23 -58.24 -1.90
N GLY A 252 1.07 -57.99 -1.65
CA GLY A 252 2.15 -58.97 -1.84
C GLY A 252 3.12 -59.06 -0.66
N LYS A 253 3.29 -60.26 -0.08
CA LYS A 253 4.32 -60.58 0.93
C LYS A 253 5.73 -60.54 0.30
N THR A 254 6.25 -59.35 0.03
CA THR A 254 7.68 -59.15 -0.23
C THR A 254 8.14 -57.85 0.42
N LYS A 255 8.76 -57.98 1.60
CA LYS A 255 9.59 -56.93 2.20
C LYS A 255 10.88 -56.78 1.40
N THR A 256 10.82 -56.14 0.24
CA THR A 256 12.02 -55.55 -0.37
C THR A 256 12.18 -54.15 0.18
N ASN A 257 13.28 -53.93 0.90
CA ASN A 257 13.71 -52.61 1.39
C ASN A 257 13.50 -51.58 0.28
N SER A 258 12.61 -50.63 0.53
CA SER A 258 12.31 -49.53 -0.38
C SER A 258 13.57 -48.72 -0.60
N VAL A 259 14.33 -49.06 -1.64
CA VAL A 259 15.33 -48.17 -2.21
C VAL A 259 14.53 -46.99 -2.76
N LEU A 260 14.40 -45.96 -1.92
CA LEU A 260 14.04 -44.61 -2.32
C LEU A 260 14.98 -44.24 -3.46
N ARG A 261 14.53 -44.42 -4.70
CA ARG A 261 15.25 -43.97 -5.90
C ARG A 261 15.59 -42.51 -5.65
N GLU A 262 16.88 -42.21 -5.50
CA GLU A 262 17.36 -40.85 -5.28
C GLU A 262 16.72 -39.96 -6.33
N GLU A 263 15.89 -39.02 -5.89
CA GLU A 263 15.23 -38.09 -6.80
C GLU A 263 16.33 -37.35 -7.57
N SER A 264 16.21 -37.32 -8.91
CA SER A 264 17.19 -36.65 -9.75
C SER A 264 17.37 -35.20 -9.28
N LYS A 265 18.58 -34.64 -9.42
CA LYS A 265 18.86 -33.25 -9.01
C LYS A 265 17.84 -32.27 -9.59
N LEU A 266 17.45 -32.49 -10.86
CA LEU A 266 16.42 -31.72 -11.56
C LEU A 266 15.01 -31.93 -10.95
N GLY A 267 14.64 -33.17 -10.59
CA GLY A 267 13.39 -33.46 -9.91
C GLY A 267 13.25 -32.71 -8.59
N ASN A 268 14.31 -32.65 -7.79
CA ASN A 268 14.32 -31.87 -6.54
C ASN A 268 14.13 -30.36 -6.76
N VAL A 269 14.65 -29.80 -7.85
CA VAL A 269 14.44 -28.39 -8.22
C VAL A 269 12.99 -28.16 -8.63
N LEU A 270 12.41 -29.03 -9.48
CA LEU A 270 11.02 -28.92 -9.92
C LEU A 270 10.04 -28.99 -8.73
N MET A 271 10.31 -29.84 -7.74
CA MET A 271 9.50 -29.95 -6.53
C MET A 271 9.47 -28.66 -5.68
N CYS A 272 10.43 -27.75 -5.83
CA CYS A 272 10.41 -26.45 -5.14
C CYS A 272 9.32 -25.51 -5.69
N PHE A 273 8.93 -25.69 -6.96
CA PHE A 273 7.90 -24.88 -7.62
C PHE A 273 6.51 -25.52 -7.56
N SER A 274 6.35 -26.68 -6.92
CA SER A 274 5.04 -27.34 -6.85
C SER A 274 4.05 -26.58 -5.98
N VAL A 275 2.88 -26.32 -6.55
CA VAL A 275 1.75 -25.65 -5.88
C VAL A 275 1.29 -26.45 -4.68
N TYR A 276 1.12 -27.76 -4.82
CA TYR A 276 0.60 -28.62 -3.74
C TYR A 276 1.47 -28.54 -2.47
N ARG A 277 2.78 -28.69 -2.64
CA ARG A 277 3.74 -28.62 -1.54
C ARG A 277 3.83 -27.22 -0.93
N ASN A 278 3.88 -26.18 -1.76
CA ASN A 278 3.99 -24.81 -1.29
C ASN A 278 2.73 -24.35 -0.55
N THR A 279 1.53 -24.70 -1.04
CA THR A 279 0.26 -24.45 -0.33
C THR A 279 0.25 -25.15 1.03
N LYS A 280 0.70 -26.41 1.10
CA LYS A 280 0.80 -27.14 2.37
C LYS A 280 1.80 -26.48 3.33
N GLU A 281 2.93 -25.97 2.83
CA GLU A 281 3.89 -25.22 3.65
C GLU A 281 3.30 -23.89 4.14
N ILE A 282 2.55 -23.16 3.32
CA ILE A 282 1.88 -21.89 3.73
C ILE A 282 0.89 -22.15 4.86
N PHE A 283 -0.06 -23.07 4.65
CA PHE A 283 -1.17 -23.30 5.57
C PHE A 283 -0.85 -24.27 6.72
N SER A 284 0.37 -24.80 6.80
CA SER A 284 0.77 -25.66 7.91
C SER A 284 0.74 -24.93 9.25
N THR A 285 -0.10 -25.36 10.17
CA THR A 285 -0.16 -24.86 11.55
C THR A 285 0.85 -25.53 12.48
N LYS A 286 1.70 -26.42 11.95
CA LYS A 286 2.77 -27.06 12.70
C LYS A 286 3.91 -26.06 12.88
N LEU A 287 4.30 -25.88 14.14
CA LEU A 287 5.49 -25.14 14.54
C LEU A 287 6.46 -26.11 15.18
N ASP A 288 7.75 -25.84 15.00
CA ASP A 288 8.79 -26.53 15.76
C ASP A 288 8.57 -26.27 17.26
N THR A 289 8.98 -27.21 18.12
CA THR A 289 8.84 -27.12 19.59
C THR A 289 9.46 -25.84 20.17
N ASP A 290 10.43 -25.27 19.47
CA ASP A 290 11.20 -24.09 19.87
C ASP A 290 10.79 -22.81 19.12
N ALA A 291 9.68 -22.82 18.38
CA ALA A 291 9.15 -21.61 17.76
C ALA A 291 8.55 -20.67 18.82
N ILE A 292 8.46 -19.37 18.50
CA ILE A 292 7.84 -18.35 19.35
C ILE A 292 6.51 -17.95 18.69
N PRO A 293 5.37 -18.58 19.05
CA PRO A 293 4.11 -18.41 18.30
C PRO A 293 3.57 -16.97 18.34
N VAL A 294 3.83 -16.27 19.44
CA VAL A 294 3.40 -14.88 19.71
C VAL A 294 3.91 -13.91 18.64
N ILE A 295 5.09 -14.15 18.06
CA ILE A 295 5.62 -13.28 17.00
C ILE A 295 4.71 -13.34 15.76
N HIS A 296 4.03 -14.46 15.50
CA HIS A 296 3.16 -14.58 14.35
C HIS A 296 1.94 -13.66 14.44
N SER A 297 1.29 -13.60 15.60
CA SER A 297 0.14 -12.70 15.82
C SER A 297 0.55 -11.24 15.83
N LEU A 298 1.67 -10.89 16.49
CA LEU A 298 2.19 -9.53 16.49
C LEU A 298 2.43 -9.02 15.06
N LYS A 299 3.08 -9.81 14.21
CA LYS A 299 3.29 -9.45 12.80
C LYS A 299 1.98 -9.25 12.04
N PHE A 300 1.03 -10.18 12.19
CA PHE A 300 -0.25 -10.09 11.48
C PHE A 300 -1.07 -8.86 11.90
N LEU A 301 -1.22 -8.63 13.21
CA LEU A 301 -1.98 -7.49 13.74
C LEU A 301 -1.33 -6.16 13.32
N SER A 302 0.00 -6.06 13.41
CA SER A 302 0.74 -4.90 12.89
C SER A 302 0.56 -4.71 11.38
N MET A 303 0.45 -5.78 10.61
CA MET A 303 0.18 -5.68 9.16
C MET A 303 -1.20 -5.08 8.88
N VAL A 304 -2.23 -5.46 9.65
CA VAL A 304 -3.58 -4.90 9.50
C VAL A 304 -3.58 -3.38 9.72
N ILE A 305 -2.85 -2.92 10.75
CA ILE A 305 -2.72 -1.48 11.03
C ILE A 305 -1.96 -0.75 9.92
N ILE A 306 -0.89 -1.36 9.39
CA ILE A 306 -0.14 -0.81 8.24
C ILE A 306 -1.04 -0.72 7.00
N ILE A 307 -1.87 -1.73 6.71
CA ILE A 307 -2.82 -1.69 5.60
C ILE A 307 -3.83 -0.57 5.79
N PHE A 308 -4.36 -0.38 7.00
CA PHE A 308 -5.28 0.72 7.30
C PHE A 308 -4.64 2.10 7.06
N TYR A 309 -3.37 2.27 7.44
CA TYR A 309 -2.65 3.51 7.17
C TYR A 309 -2.42 3.74 5.68
N HIS A 310 -1.89 2.75 4.97
CA HIS A 310 -1.67 2.86 3.53
C HIS A 310 -2.99 3.06 2.79
N TYR A 311 -4.09 2.50 3.28
CA TYR A 311 -5.43 2.80 2.78
C TYR A 311 -5.74 4.30 2.86
N PHE A 312 -5.54 4.91 4.02
CA PHE A 312 -5.75 6.34 4.20
C PHE A 312 -4.83 7.19 3.30
N VAL A 313 -3.54 6.87 3.21
CA VAL A 313 -2.56 7.65 2.42
C VAL A 313 -2.82 7.53 0.92
N TYR A 314 -3.00 6.32 0.41
CA TYR A 314 -3.14 6.07 -1.04
C TYR A 314 -4.53 6.40 -1.60
N THR A 315 -5.53 6.66 -0.75
CA THR A 315 -6.84 7.19 -1.17
C THR A 315 -6.93 8.71 -1.06
N TRP A 316 -5.98 9.37 -0.40
CA TRP A 316 -6.01 10.82 -0.17
C TRP A 316 -6.10 11.64 -1.46
N ASP A 317 -5.43 11.18 -2.52
CA ASP A 317 -5.43 11.81 -3.86
C ASP A 317 -6.78 11.67 -4.60
N SER A 318 -7.77 11.01 -4.01
CA SER A 318 -9.09 10.76 -4.61
C SER A 318 -10.27 11.09 -3.70
N ILE A 319 -10.04 11.60 -2.47
CA ILE A 319 -11.11 11.95 -1.52
C ILE A 319 -11.62 13.36 -1.78
N ASP A 320 -12.94 13.53 -1.93
CA ASP A 320 -13.55 14.84 -2.21
C ASP A 320 -13.78 15.73 -0.96
N ASN A 321 -13.94 15.13 0.21
CA ASN A 321 -14.23 15.78 1.50
C ASN A 321 -13.03 15.71 2.46
N LYS A 322 -11.84 16.11 1.97
CA LYS A 322 -10.57 16.01 2.72
C LYS A 322 -10.60 16.70 4.08
N VAL A 323 -11.20 17.89 4.17
CA VAL A 323 -11.28 18.67 5.41
C VAL A 323 -12.11 17.95 6.48
N TRP A 324 -13.25 17.37 6.09
CA TRP A 324 -14.09 16.59 7.01
C TRP A 324 -13.37 15.33 7.49
N THR A 325 -12.73 14.63 6.55
CA THR A 325 -11.90 13.46 6.80
C THR A 325 -10.81 13.77 7.82
N TRP A 326 -10.11 14.89 7.64
CA TRP A 326 -9.07 15.35 8.54
C TRP A 326 -9.60 15.62 9.96
N ASN A 327 -10.71 16.36 10.06
CA ASN A 327 -11.30 16.71 11.35
C ASN A 327 -11.74 15.47 12.14
N ILE A 328 -12.27 14.45 11.47
CA ILE A 328 -12.61 13.18 12.10
C ILE A 328 -11.35 12.43 12.54
N PHE A 329 -10.37 12.35 11.65
CA PHE A 329 -9.15 11.62 11.94
C PHE A 329 -8.43 12.20 13.16
N ASP A 330 -8.30 13.52 13.24
CA ASP A 330 -7.67 14.15 14.38
C ASP A 330 -8.52 14.01 15.68
N LYS A 331 -9.84 14.20 15.59
CA LYS A 331 -10.71 14.13 16.78
C LYS A 331 -10.87 12.72 17.37
N TYR A 332 -11.04 11.71 16.53
CA TYR A 332 -11.41 10.35 16.96
C TYR A 332 -10.30 9.32 16.78
N PHE A 333 -9.34 9.58 15.88
CA PHE A 333 -8.32 8.61 15.48
C PHE A 333 -6.89 9.13 15.65
N SER A 334 -6.68 10.23 16.38
CA SER A 334 -5.36 10.82 16.58
C SER A 334 -4.34 9.88 17.20
N PHE A 335 -4.76 8.93 18.04
CA PHE A 335 -3.87 7.90 18.59
C PHE A 335 -3.22 7.04 17.48
N LEU A 336 -3.88 6.89 16.32
CA LEU A 336 -3.34 6.15 15.18
C LEU A 336 -2.10 6.83 14.59
N ILE A 337 -1.98 8.16 14.67
CA ILE A 337 -0.82 8.92 14.17
C ILE A 337 0.47 8.40 14.80
N ASN A 338 0.47 8.16 16.12
CA ASN A 338 1.61 7.59 16.83
C ASN A 338 1.70 6.07 16.65
N PHE A 339 0.56 5.37 16.61
CA PHE A 339 0.52 3.92 16.55
C PHE A 339 1.03 3.33 15.22
N ILE A 340 0.81 4.03 14.12
CA ILE A 340 1.21 3.58 12.77
C ILE A 340 2.74 3.46 12.64
N PRO A 341 3.56 4.49 12.92
CA PRO A 341 5.02 4.38 12.92
C PRO A 341 5.56 3.28 13.83
N LEU A 342 4.88 3.02 14.95
CA LEU A 342 5.22 2.01 15.96
C LEU A 342 4.88 0.59 15.52
N SER A 343 3.90 0.42 14.63
CA SER A 343 3.56 -0.89 14.05
C SER A 343 4.69 -1.45 13.19
N VAL A 344 5.47 -0.59 12.53
CA VAL A 344 6.69 -0.99 11.80
C VAL A 344 7.79 -1.42 12.77
N ASP A 345 7.88 -0.80 13.95
CA ASP A 345 8.88 -1.12 14.96
C ASP A 345 8.70 -2.54 15.53
N VAL A 346 7.47 -3.09 15.53
CA VAL A 346 7.19 -4.51 15.86
C VAL A 346 7.95 -5.46 14.93
N TYR A 347 8.06 -5.10 13.65
CA TYR A 347 8.79 -5.91 12.69
C TYR A 347 10.30 -5.81 12.90
N PHE A 348 10.85 -4.62 13.17
CA PHE A 348 12.26 -4.47 13.52
C PHE A 348 12.62 -5.27 14.78
N PHE A 349 11.80 -5.16 15.83
CA PHE A 349 11.92 -5.95 17.04
C PHE A 349 11.90 -7.46 16.75
N SER A 350 10.91 -7.91 15.97
CA SER A 350 10.74 -9.34 15.63
C SER A 350 11.94 -9.88 14.83
N SER A 351 12.45 -9.08 13.90
CA SER A 351 13.62 -9.39 13.07
C SER A 351 14.87 -9.57 13.94
N GLY A 352 15.15 -8.61 14.83
CA GLY A 352 16.26 -8.65 15.79
C GLY A 352 16.16 -9.81 16.79
N CYS A 353 14.95 -10.09 17.30
CA CYS A 353 14.70 -11.19 18.23
C CYS A 353 14.95 -12.56 17.57
N LEU A 354 14.38 -12.78 16.40
CA LEU A 354 14.50 -14.05 15.68
C LEU A 354 15.94 -14.32 15.21
N VAL A 355 16.66 -13.31 14.69
CA VAL A 355 18.05 -13.53 14.25
C VAL A 355 18.94 -13.96 15.41
N THR A 356 18.85 -13.27 16.56
CA THR A 356 19.67 -13.58 17.73
C THR A 356 19.29 -14.93 18.32
N TYR A 357 17.99 -15.20 18.50
CA TYR A 357 17.50 -16.47 19.05
C TYR A 357 17.95 -17.67 18.20
N LEU A 358 17.75 -17.61 16.87
CA LEU A 358 18.10 -18.68 15.96
C LEU A 358 19.61 -18.86 15.81
N TYR A 359 20.38 -17.77 15.81
CA TYR A 359 21.84 -17.81 15.74
C TYR A 359 22.42 -18.53 16.97
N LEU A 360 22.02 -18.11 18.17
CA LEU A 360 22.49 -18.70 19.43
C LEU A 360 22.06 -20.17 19.56
N ARG A 361 20.87 -20.53 19.07
CA ARG A 361 20.40 -21.92 19.00
C ARG A 361 21.32 -22.78 18.13
N ASN A 362 21.46 -22.43 16.85
CA ASN A 362 22.26 -23.19 15.90
C ASN A 362 23.73 -23.33 16.33
N ARG A 363 24.23 -22.38 17.13
CA ARG A 363 25.58 -22.42 17.73
C ARG A 363 25.68 -23.35 18.93
N THR A 364 24.65 -23.41 19.78
CA THR A 364 24.64 -24.32 20.94
C THR A 364 24.76 -25.77 20.48
N ASP A 365 24.10 -26.12 19.38
CA ASP A 365 24.15 -27.46 18.78
C ASP A 365 25.53 -27.77 18.14
N LYS A 366 26.29 -26.72 17.75
CA LYS A 366 27.63 -26.83 17.15
C LYS A 366 28.79 -26.77 18.15
N LYS A 367 28.54 -26.43 19.43
CA LYS A 367 29.60 -26.22 20.45
C LYS A 367 30.43 -27.47 20.79
N LEU A 368 30.17 -28.61 20.14
CA LEU A 368 31.00 -29.82 20.25
C LEU A 368 32.24 -29.83 19.33
N SER A 369 32.52 -28.79 18.53
CA SER A 369 33.68 -28.83 17.61
C SER A 369 34.39 -27.47 17.42
N LYS A 370 35.60 -27.41 17.99
CA LYS A 370 36.83 -26.63 17.70
C LYS A 370 36.81 -25.09 17.51
N SER A 371 37.98 -24.53 17.86
CA SER A 371 38.43 -23.13 17.71
C SER A 371 38.10 -22.56 16.32
N ILE A 372 37.48 -21.38 16.30
CA ILE A 372 36.93 -20.74 15.12
C ILE A 372 38.02 -19.95 14.38
N GLN A 373 38.32 -20.32 13.14
CA GLN A 373 39.25 -19.56 12.28
C GLN A 373 38.52 -18.37 11.62
N CYS A 374 39.20 -17.22 11.47
CA CYS A 374 38.66 -16.00 10.82
C CYS A 374 37.98 -16.28 9.45
N LYS A 375 38.55 -17.20 8.65
CA LYS A 375 38.00 -17.60 7.34
C LYS A 375 36.61 -18.25 7.43
N GLU A 376 36.34 -19.02 8.48
CA GLU A 376 35.05 -19.70 8.66
C GLU A 376 33.95 -18.71 9.06
N ASN A 377 34.29 -17.72 9.90
CA ASN A 377 33.40 -16.63 10.26
C ASN A 377 32.98 -15.77 9.06
N LEU A 378 33.92 -15.47 8.15
CA LEU A 378 33.62 -14.74 6.93
C LEU A 378 32.67 -15.54 6.01
N ILE A 379 32.91 -16.85 5.85
CA ILE A 379 32.02 -17.71 5.06
C ILE A 379 30.62 -17.78 5.71
N GLU A 380 30.55 -17.93 7.04
CA GLU A 380 29.29 -17.94 7.78
C GLU A 380 28.51 -16.63 7.58
N PHE A 381 29.19 -15.48 7.67
CA PHE A 381 28.62 -14.15 7.39
C PHE A 381 27.96 -14.10 6.01
N PHE A 382 28.70 -14.41 4.94
CA PHE A 382 28.15 -14.36 3.58
C PHE A 382 26.98 -15.33 3.37
N ILE A 383 27.01 -16.52 3.99
CA ILE A 383 25.89 -17.48 3.91
C ILE A 383 24.61 -16.88 4.51
N TYR A 384 24.69 -16.22 5.67
CA TYR A 384 23.51 -15.58 6.27
C TYR A 384 22.96 -14.46 5.39
N ILE A 385 23.83 -13.60 4.85
CA ILE A 385 23.42 -12.49 3.97
C ILE A 385 22.78 -13.01 2.68
N ILE A 386 23.42 -13.95 1.98
CA ILE A 386 22.90 -14.54 0.74
C ILE A 386 21.57 -15.25 1.00
N LYS A 387 21.45 -15.98 2.12
CA LYS A 387 20.19 -16.65 2.48
C LYS A 387 19.05 -15.67 2.71
N ARG A 388 19.30 -14.52 3.34
CA ARG A 388 18.26 -13.49 3.53
C ARG A 388 17.95 -12.76 2.22
N PHE A 389 18.97 -12.39 1.47
CA PHE A 389 18.81 -11.70 0.18
C PHE A 389 18.00 -12.53 -0.81
N THR A 390 18.38 -13.80 -1.04
CA THR A 390 17.65 -14.71 -1.94
C THR A 390 16.22 -15.01 -1.50
N ARG A 391 15.91 -14.87 -0.20
CA ARG A 391 14.54 -15.00 0.32
C ARG A 391 13.67 -13.78 0.02
N LEU A 392 14.19 -12.58 0.19
CA LEU A 392 13.40 -11.34 0.13
C LEU A 392 13.35 -10.76 -1.30
N THR A 393 14.51 -10.69 -1.97
CA THR A 393 14.66 -9.97 -3.24
C THR A 393 13.70 -10.43 -4.35
N PRO A 394 13.42 -11.73 -4.58
CA PRO A 394 12.58 -12.14 -5.71
C PRO A 394 11.16 -11.56 -5.66
N ALA A 395 10.49 -11.64 -4.51
CA ALA A 395 9.15 -11.07 -4.35
C ALA A 395 9.19 -9.54 -4.38
N TYR A 396 10.24 -8.92 -3.82
CA TYR A 396 10.41 -7.48 -3.85
C TYR A 396 10.58 -6.93 -5.28
N MET A 397 11.40 -7.57 -6.11
CA MET A 397 11.58 -7.15 -7.50
C MET A 397 10.32 -7.37 -8.33
N THR A 398 9.56 -8.44 -8.06
CA THR A 398 8.24 -8.66 -8.68
C THR A 398 7.28 -7.52 -8.34
N ALA A 399 7.22 -7.10 -7.07
CA ALA A 399 6.40 -5.97 -6.65
C ALA A 399 6.86 -4.63 -7.27
N LEU A 400 8.17 -4.43 -7.43
CA LEU A 400 8.72 -3.24 -8.10
C LEU A 400 8.29 -3.17 -9.57
N ILE A 401 8.34 -4.29 -10.29
CA ILE A 401 7.89 -4.34 -11.69
C ILE A 401 6.38 -4.10 -11.78
N LEU A 402 5.58 -4.73 -10.91
CA LEU A 402 4.14 -4.49 -10.83
C LEU A 402 3.82 -3.01 -10.56
N TRP A 403 4.55 -2.38 -9.66
CA TRP A 403 4.41 -0.96 -9.36
C TRP A 403 4.74 -0.08 -10.58
N GLN A 404 5.86 -0.33 -11.27
CA GLN A 404 6.22 0.42 -12.47
C GLN A 404 5.14 0.31 -13.56
N LEU A 405 4.66 -0.91 -13.84
CA LEU A 405 3.63 -1.15 -14.85
C LEU A 405 2.30 -0.49 -14.47
N SER A 406 1.88 -0.66 -13.21
CA SER A 406 0.67 -0.03 -12.67
C SER A 406 0.75 1.50 -12.77
N SER A 407 1.82 2.12 -12.28
CA SER A 407 1.99 3.57 -12.33
C SER A 407 2.03 4.12 -13.75
N THR A 408 2.69 3.42 -14.69
CA THR A 408 2.74 3.83 -16.11
C THR A 408 1.36 3.76 -16.79
N TRP A 409 0.56 2.75 -16.44
CA TRP A 409 -0.79 2.62 -16.98
C TRP A 409 -1.71 3.69 -16.39
N PHE A 410 -1.77 3.82 -15.06
CA PHE A 410 -2.64 4.78 -14.41
C PHE A 410 -2.28 6.24 -14.70
N GLU A 411 -1.02 6.55 -14.98
CA GLU A 411 -0.64 7.87 -15.49
C GLU A 411 -1.49 8.24 -16.73
N LYS A 412 -1.68 7.31 -17.67
CA LYS A 412 -2.43 7.58 -18.91
C LYS A 412 -3.94 7.48 -18.75
N THR A 413 -4.43 6.53 -17.94
CA THR A 413 -5.86 6.18 -17.93
C THR A 413 -6.66 6.69 -16.74
N SER A 414 -5.98 7.04 -15.64
CA SER A 414 -6.64 7.61 -14.46
C SER A 414 -6.98 9.07 -14.70
N GLN A 415 -8.15 9.48 -14.23
CA GLN A 415 -8.53 10.88 -14.15
C GLN A 415 -7.92 11.60 -12.94
N PHE A 416 -7.35 10.87 -11.98
CA PHE A 416 -6.79 11.47 -10.76
C PHE A 416 -5.34 11.88 -10.97
N TYR A 417 -4.97 13.02 -10.37
CA TYR A 417 -3.58 13.46 -10.30
C TYR A 417 -2.90 12.89 -9.06
N THR A 418 -1.87 12.08 -9.26
CA THR A 418 -1.17 11.35 -8.19
C THR A 418 0.08 12.06 -7.71
N TYR A 419 0.28 12.14 -6.39
CA TYR A 419 1.55 12.63 -5.80
C TYR A 419 2.73 11.72 -6.10
N GLU A 420 2.52 10.41 -5.94
CA GLU A 420 3.57 9.43 -6.17
C GLU A 420 3.75 9.14 -7.67
N ARG A 421 4.76 9.76 -8.28
CA ARG A 421 5.10 9.59 -9.69
C ARG A 421 6.05 8.39 -9.91
N GLY A 422 5.56 7.19 -9.60
CA GLY A 422 6.32 5.94 -9.77
C GLY A 422 6.86 5.78 -11.21
N HIS A 423 6.04 6.08 -12.22
CA HIS A 423 6.40 6.00 -13.63
C HIS A 423 7.61 6.86 -14.04
N GLU A 424 7.88 7.98 -13.35
CA GLU A 424 9.05 8.85 -13.59
C GLU A 424 10.29 8.39 -12.81
N MET A 425 10.10 8.02 -11.54
CA MET A 425 11.20 7.78 -10.60
C MET A 425 11.79 6.37 -10.75
N CYS A 426 10.96 5.36 -10.97
CA CYS A 426 11.40 3.97 -11.01
C CYS A 426 12.35 3.63 -12.18
N PRO A 427 12.13 4.10 -13.43
CA PRO A 427 13.09 3.87 -14.51
C PRO A 427 14.50 4.39 -14.20
N LYS A 428 14.60 5.48 -13.42
CA LYS A 428 15.87 6.12 -13.04
C LYS A 428 16.53 5.45 -11.83
N TYR A 429 15.75 4.98 -10.85
CA TYR A 429 16.26 4.67 -9.52
C TYR A 429 15.94 3.26 -8.99
N TRP A 430 15.35 2.36 -9.80
CA TRP A 430 15.01 0.98 -9.38
C TRP A 430 16.19 0.20 -8.77
N TRP A 431 17.42 0.44 -9.24
CA TRP A 431 18.63 -0.25 -8.77
C TRP A 431 18.92 0.03 -7.28
N ARG A 432 18.47 1.18 -6.75
CA ARG A 432 18.61 1.52 -5.32
C ARG A 432 17.80 0.58 -4.43
N ASN A 433 16.63 0.14 -4.91
CA ASN A 433 15.77 -0.83 -4.24
C ASN A 433 16.43 -2.22 -4.23
N LEU A 434 17.01 -2.66 -5.34
CA LEU A 434 17.74 -3.94 -5.42
C LEU A 434 18.91 -4.01 -4.43
N LEU A 435 19.63 -2.91 -4.25
CA LEU A 435 20.76 -2.81 -3.32
C LEU A 435 20.34 -2.53 -1.87
N TYR A 436 19.05 -2.32 -1.59
CA TYR A 436 18.54 -1.97 -0.25
C TYR A 436 19.16 -0.68 0.32
N ILE A 437 19.37 0.33 -0.53
CA ILE A 437 19.95 1.63 -0.17
C ILE A 437 19.04 2.82 -0.51
N ASN A 438 17.80 2.57 -0.92
CA ASN A 438 16.87 3.63 -1.32
C ASN A 438 16.57 4.64 -0.21
N ASN A 439 16.68 4.24 1.06
CA ASN A 439 16.49 5.08 2.25
C ASN A 439 17.62 6.13 2.49
N PHE A 440 18.77 6.01 1.84
CA PHE A 440 19.85 7.01 1.96
C PHE A 440 19.65 8.24 1.07
N PHE A 441 18.69 8.17 0.15
CA PHE A 441 18.34 9.27 -0.75
C PHE A 441 17.05 9.94 -0.27
N SER A 442 16.70 11.07 -0.90
CA SER A 442 15.45 11.78 -0.59
C SER A 442 14.21 10.95 -0.96
N PHE A 443 13.20 11.01 -0.10
CA PHE A 443 11.91 10.35 -0.15
C PHE A 443 11.17 10.61 -1.47
N ASP A 444 11.28 11.81 -2.02
CA ASP A 444 10.61 12.15 -3.29
C ASP A 444 11.27 11.50 -4.51
N THR A 445 12.53 11.07 -4.39
CA THR A 445 13.24 10.33 -5.45
C THR A 445 13.15 8.80 -5.31
N MET A 446 12.41 8.31 -4.32
CA MET A 446 12.23 6.87 -4.13
C MET A 446 11.24 6.29 -5.14
N CYS A 447 11.62 5.17 -5.77
CA CYS A 447 10.73 4.45 -6.68
C CYS A 447 9.48 3.91 -5.97
N MET A 448 9.67 3.24 -4.83
CA MET A 448 8.59 2.70 -3.99
C MET A 448 8.71 3.33 -2.60
N LYS A 449 7.86 4.30 -2.26
CA LYS A 449 8.04 5.09 -1.05
C LYS A 449 8.02 4.24 0.23
N TRP A 450 7.10 3.29 0.35
CA TRP A 450 7.04 2.38 1.51
C TRP A 450 8.27 1.49 1.69
N SER A 451 9.06 1.26 0.63
CA SER A 451 10.16 0.28 0.67
C SER A 451 11.37 0.68 1.53
N TRP A 452 11.41 1.91 2.08
CA TRP A 452 12.44 2.35 3.04
C TRP A 452 12.60 1.38 4.21
N TYR A 453 11.51 0.76 4.67
CA TYR A 453 11.51 -0.20 5.77
C TYR A 453 12.36 -1.43 5.45
N LEU A 454 12.24 -1.96 4.23
CA LEU A 454 13.03 -3.12 3.79
C LEU A 454 14.53 -2.80 3.76
N ALA A 455 14.88 -1.59 3.30
CA ALA A 455 16.27 -1.13 3.28
C ALA A 455 16.86 -1.09 4.69
N ASN A 456 16.15 -0.46 5.65
CA ASN A 456 16.53 -0.45 7.06
C ASN A 456 16.66 -1.87 7.64
N ASP A 457 15.70 -2.75 7.40
CA ASP A 457 15.72 -4.12 7.94
C ASP A 457 16.89 -4.96 7.41
N MET A 458 17.26 -4.80 6.13
CA MET A 458 18.45 -5.45 5.56
C MET A 458 19.74 -4.89 6.16
N GLN A 459 19.84 -3.56 6.32
CA GLN A 459 20.98 -2.89 6.94
C GLN A 459 21.16 -3.31 8.41
N PHE A 460 20.08 -3.33 9.19
CA PHE A 460 20.09 -3.80 10.58
C PHE A 460 20.45 -5.28 10.66
N TYR A 461 20.01 -6.11 9.71
CA TYR A 461 20.41 -7.51 9.67
C TYR A 461 21.89 -7.70 9.45
N ILE A 462 22.50 -6.95 8.52
CA ILE A 462 23.94 -7.01 8.27
C ILE A 462 24.72 -6.65 9.54
N ILE A 463 24.35 -5.54 10.19
CA ILE A 463 24.94 -5.11 11.47
C ILE A 463 24.77 -6.22 12.52
N ALA A 464 23.57 -6.76 12.68
CA ALA A 464 23.27 -7.78 13.68
C ALA A 464 24.09 -9.06 13.50
N VAL A 465 24.25 -9.55 12.27
CA VAL A 465 25.05 -10.74 12.00
C VAL A 465 26.53 -10.48 12.32
N ILE A 466 27.07 -9.30 12.00
CA ILE A 466 28.44 -8.92 12.36
C ILE A 466 28.60 -8.94 13.89
N LEU A 467 27.68 -8.30 14.62
CA LEU A 467 27.72 -8.25 16.08
C LEU A 467 27.59 -9.64 16.71
N LEU A 468 26.72 -10.50 16.18
CA LEU A 468 26.52 -11.87 16.66
C LEU A 468 27.76 -12.74 16.42
N ILE A 469 28.43 -12.60 15.28
CA ILE A 469 29.70 -13.29 15.01
C ILE A 469 30.78 -12.76 15.95
N LEU A 470 30.92 -11.44 16.12
CA LEU A 470 31.92 -10.86 17.02
C LEU A 470 31.68 -11.24 18.49
N SER A 471 30.42 -11.42 18.88
CA SER A 471 30.04 -11.78 20.26
C SER A 471 30.56 -13.14 20.69
N THR A 472 30.94 -14.02 19.75
CA THR A 472 31.51 -15.33 20.10
C THR A 472 32.91 -15.22 20.67
N THR A 473 33.64 -14.16 20.33
CA THR A 473 35.03 -13.94 20.75
C THR A 473 35.12 -12.83 21.79
N TYR A 474 34.38 -11.73 21.58
CA TYR A 474 34.45 -10.52 22.41
C TYR A 474 33.09 -10.13 22.95
N PHE A 475 32.48 -11.00 23.76
CA PHE A 475 31.12 -10.82 24.26
C PHE A 475 30.89 -9.46 24.95
N TYR A 476 31.75 -9.09 25.92
CA TYR A 476 31.62 -7.83 26.65
C TYR A 476 31.79 -6.59 25.76
N VAL A 477 32.71 -6.63 24.78
CA VAL A 477 32.90 -5.54 23.81
C VAL A 477 31.63 -5.33 22.99
N VAL A 478 31.00 -6.41 22.52
CA VAL A 478 29.75 -6.34 21.76
C VAL A 478 28.60 -5.80 22.61
N VAL A 479 28.49 -6.20 23.88
CA VAL A 479 27.47 -5.67 24.78
C VAL A 479 27.65 -4.16 24.96
N THR A 480 28.87 -3.69 25.21
CA THR A 480 29.17 -2.25 25.31
C THR A 480 28.80 -1.54 24.02
N LEU A 481 29.20 -2.07 22.86
CA LEU A 481 28.89 -1.47 21.56
C LEU A 481 27.38 -1.38 21.30
N ILE A 482 26.61 -2.43 21.62
CA ILE A 482 25.15 -2.44 21.48
C ILE A 482 24.50 -1.34 22.34
N ILE A 483 24.92 -1.21 23.60
CA ILE A 483 24.41 -0.18 24.52
C ILE A 483 24.78 1.21 24.00
N THR A 484 26.03 1.40 23.54
CA THR A 484 26.49 2.67 22.97
C THR A 484 25.68 3.06 21.75
N ILE A 485 25.43 2.14 20.79
CA ILE A 485 24.63 2.43 19.60
C ILE A 485 23.19 2.82 19.98
N LEU A 486 22.58 2.10 20.94
CA LEU A 486 21.23 2.40 21.42
C LEU A 486 21.14 3.80 22.04
N ILE A 487 22.10 4.17 22.91
CA ILE A 487 22.12 5.49 23.56
C ILE A 487 22.36 6.59 22.53
N ILE A 488 23.35 6.43 21.63
CA ILE A 488 23.66 7.43 20.60
C ILE A 488 22.46 7.64 19.68
N SER A 489 21.80 6.57 19.22
CA SER A 489 20.61 6.67 18.37
C SER A 489 19.44 7.36 19.09
N ALA A 490 19.23 7.07 20.38
CA ALA A 490 18.20 7.73 21.19
C ALA A 490 18.47 9.24 21.34
N LEU A 491 19.71 9.60 21.71
CA LEU A 491 20.11 11.00 21.85
C LEU A 491 20.04 11.74 20.52
N LEU A 492 20.39 11.10 19.40
CA LEU A 492 20.26 11.69 18.08
C LEU A 492 18.79 11.98 17.73
N ASN A 493 17.85 11.07 18.05
CA ASN A 493 16.42 11.34 17.87
C ASN A 493 15.96 12.58 18.65
N GLY A 494 16.36 12.70 19.93
CA GLY A 494 16.03 13.87 20.75
C GLY A 494 16.67 15.16 20.24
N TYR A 495 17.96 15.11 19.91
CA TYR A 495 18.72 16.24 19.41
C TYR A 495 18.15 16.77 18.09
N THR A 496 17.92 15.90 17.11
CA THR A 496 17.32 16.30 15.82
C THR A 496 15.91 16.83 16.03
N SER A 497 15.11 16.23 16.92
CA SER A 497 13.78 16.77 17.26
C SER A 497 13.86 18.18 17.86
N TYR A 498 14.87 18.48 18.69
CA TYR A 498 15.03 19.78 19.32
C TYR A 498 15.50 20.84 18.32
N VAL A 499 16.53 20.54 17.53
CA VAL A 499 17.14 21.48 16.58
C VAL A 499 16.17 21.90 15.48
N TYR A 500 15.35 20.96 15.00
CA TYR A 500 14.37 21.24 13.95
C TYR A 500 13.01 21.68 14.50
N GLU A 501 12.91 21.94 15.81
CA GLU A 501 11.68 22.35 16.50
C GLU A 501 10.49 21.44 16.16
N TYR A 502 10.77 20.13 16.05
CA TYR A 502 9.80 19.16 15.60
C TYR A 502 8.67 19.04 16.62
N VAL A 503 7.44 19.04 16.11
CA VAL A 503 6.22 18.75 16.87
C VAL A 503 5.54 17.57 16.18
N PRO A 504 5.08 16.53 16.91
CA PRO A 504 4.58 15.30 16.31
C PRO A 504 3.15 15.49 15.76
N THR A 505 3.00 16.38 14.79
CA THR A 505 1.77 16.57 14.00
C THR A 505 1.93 15.86 12.65
N LEU A 506 0.82 15.50 12.02
CA LEU A 506 0.88 14.74 10.76
C LEU A 506 1.49 15.54 9.59
N SER A 507 1.28 16.87 9.55
CA SER A 507 1.94 17.75 8.57
C SER A 507 3.45 17.78 8.78
N GLU A 508 3.90 17.89 10.03
CA GLU A 508 5.33 17.85 10.37
C GLU A 508 5.97 16.48 10.13
N ILE A 509 5.23 15.39 10.38
CA ILE A 509 5.68 14.03 10.04
C ILE A 509 5.98 13.93 8.54
N ASN A 510 5.11 14.47 7.69
CA ASN A 510 5.31 14.46 6.24
C ASN A 510 6.50 15.35 5.83
N ARG A 511 6.60 16.55 6.41
CA ARG A 511 7.71 17.49 6.16
C ARG A 511 9.08 16.92 6.54
N MET A 512 9.14 16.22 7.68
CA MET A 512 10.38 15.74 8.29
C MET A 512 10.64 14.26 8.03
N ILE A 513 9.88 13.62 7.13
CA ILE A 513 9.97 12.18 6.88
C ILE A 513 11.39 11.75 6.45
N ASP A 514 12.05 12.61 5.66
CA ASP A 514 13.39 12.41 5.10
C ASP A 514 14.51 12.48 6.15
N ILE A 515 14.24 13.11 7.29
CA ILE A 515 15.23 13.40 8.33
C ILE A 515 14.99 12.51 9.55
N MET A 516 13.74 12.43 10.00
CA MET A 516 13.37 11.85 11.28
C MET A 516 12.83 10.42 11.19
N TYR A 517 12.42 9.97 10.01
CA TYR A 517 11.58 8.78 9.89
C TYR A 517 12.25 7.62 9.14
N ASP A 518 12.76 7.85 7.94
CA ASP A 518 13.22 6.80 7.02
C ASP A 518 14.68 6.35 7.26
N LYS A 519 15.50 7.18 7.90
CA LYS A 519 16.93 6.93 8.11
C LYS A 519 17.21 5.85 9.17
N PRO A 520 18.23 4.99 8.95
CA PRO A 520 18.47 3.81 9.80
C PRO A 520 18.90 4.18 11.22
N TRP A 521 19.71 5.23 11.39
CA TRP A 521 20.16 5.70 12.70
C TRP A 521 19.04 6.27 13.58
N MET A 522 17.89 6.61 12.99
CA MET A 522 16.70 7.05 13.74
C MET A 522 15.83 5.87 14.21
N ARG A 523 16.05 4.66 13.65
CA ARG A 523 15.13 3.51 13.75
C ARG A 523 15.76 2.22 14.30
N ILE A 524 17.05 2.22 14.63
CA ILE A 524 17.75 0.98 15.05
C ILE A 524 17.34 0.49 16.46
N ASN A 525 16.80 1.36 17.32
CA ASN A 525 16.51 1.05 18.74
C ASN A 525 15.60 -0.18 18.95
N PRO A 526 14.43 -0.30 18.30
CA PRO A 526 13.57 -1.48 18.45
C PRO A 526 14.25 -2.78 18.00
N TYR A 527 15.10 -2.72 16.97
CA TYR A 527 15.84 -3.88 16.48
C TYR A 527 16.83 -4.39 17.54
N ILE A 528 17.59 -3.49 18.17
CA ILE A 528 18.53 -3.81 19.25
C ILE A 528 17.79 -4.42 20.45
N ILE A 529 16.65 -3.85 20.85
CA ILE A 529 15.83 -4.39 21.95
C ILE A 529 15.32 -5.79 21.60
N GLY A 530 14.98 -6.03 20.32
CA GLY A 530 14.74 -7.35 19.77
C GLY A 530 15.90 -8.30 19.99
N MET A 531 17.13 -7.91 19.62
CA MET A 531 18.33 -8.72 19.82
C MET A 531 18.55 -9.09 21.29
N ILE A 532 18.40 -8.12 22.20
CA ILE A 532 18.52 -8.33 23.65
C ILE A 532 17.46 -9.36 24.11
N SER A 533 16.23 -9.21 23.65
CA SER A 533 15.12 -10.13 23.97
C SER A 533 15.38 -11.54 23.47
N GLY A 534 15.90 -11.70 22.25
CA GLY A 534 16.28 -13.01 21.70
C GLY A 534 17.37 -13.70 22.52
N TYR A 535 18.35 -12.95 23.02
CA TYR A 535 19.39 -13.47 23.93
C TYR A 535 18.80 -13.89 25.28
N ILE A 536 17.94 -13.05 25.88
CA ILE A 536 17.25 -13.34 27.14
C ILE A 536 16.40 -14.61 27.01
N LEU A 537 15.61 -14.74 25.95
CA LEU A 537 14.78 -15.91 25.68
C LEU A 537 15.61 -17.20 25.61
N LYS A 538 16.75 -17.17 24.90
CA LYS A 538 17.63 -18.33 24.80
C LYS A 538 18.27 -18.67 26.15
N LYS A 539 18.73 -17.67 26.91
CA LYS A 539 19.36 -17.87 28.21
C LYS A 539 18.38 -18.39 29.27
N LEU A 540 17.13 -17.90 29.23
CA LEU A 540 16.08 -18.33 30.14
C LEU A 540 15.64 -19.77 29.87
N ASN A 541 15.81 -20.31 28.66
CA ASN A 541 15.48 -21.68 28.27
C ASN A 541 14.11 -22.17 28.83
N ASN A 542 13.09 -21.31 28.71
CA ASN A 542 11.74 -21.53 29.26
C ASN A 542 11.67 -21.71 30.80
N ASN A 543 12.66 -21.31 31.59
CA ASN A 543 12.68 -21.44 33.06
C ASN A 543 12.34 -20.15 33.81
N LEU A 544 11.62 -19.22 33.18
CA LEU A 544 11.23 -17.96 33.83
C LEU A 544 10.12 -18.18 34.88
N ALA A 545 10.52 -18.39 36.13
CA ALA A 545 9.62 -18.47 37.29
C ALA A 545 9.59 -17.12 38.03
N LEU A 546 8.71 -16.21 37.59
CA LEU A 546 8.46 -14.93 38.29
C LEU A 546 7.30 -15.07 39.28
N LYS A 547 7.39 -14.38 40.42
CA LYS A 547 6.28 -14.29 41.39
C LYS A 547 5.09 -13.57 40.74
N LYS A 548 3.86 -14.07 40.95
CA LYS A 548 2.62 -13.49 40.37
C LYS A 548 2.47 -11.98 40.60
N LYS A 549 2.87 -11.48 41.79
CA LYS A 549 2.83 -10.04 42.12
C LYS A 549 3.70 -9.18 41.18
N ILE A 550 4.89 -9.67 40.82
CA ILE A 550 5.82 -8.99 39.91
C ILE A 550 5.23 -8.96 38.49
N ILE A 551 4.62 -10.07 38.06
CA ILE A 551 3.99 -10.16 36.73
C ILE A 551 2.86 -9.12 36.62
N ILE A 552 1.99 -9.01 37.62
CA ILE A 552 0.89 -8.03 37.63
C ILE A 552 1.45 -6.60 37.60
N LEU A 553 2.45 -6.29 38.43
CA LEU A 553 3.08 -4.97 38.46
C LEU A 553 3.66 -4.58 37.09
N CYS A 554 4.38 -5.49 36.44
CA CYS A 554 4.94 -5.25 35.11
C CYS A 554 3.86 -5.09 34.04
N TRP A 555 2.73 -5.82 34.13
CA TRP A 555 1.59 -5.60 33.22
C TRP A 555 0.97 -4.22 33.39
N CYS A 556 0.75 -3.77 34.62
CA CYS A 556 0.25 -2.42 34.88
C CYS A 556 1.22 -1.36 34.34
N LEU A 557 2.53 -1.57 34.55
CA LEU A 557 3.56 -0.65 34.06
C LEU A 557 3.58 -0.58 32.54
N VAL A 558 3.50 -1.72 31.84
CA VAL A 558 3.42 -1.75 30.37
C VAL A 558 2.20 -1.00 29.85
N ILE A 559 1.03 -1.19 30.46
CA ILE A 559 -0.20 -0.48 30.06
C ILE A 559 -0.03 1.03 30.22
N VAL A 560 0.53 1.50 31.36
CA VAL A 560 0.76 2.93 31.60
C VAL A 560 1.76 3.51 30.58
N VAL A 561 2.84 2.78 30.31
CA VAL A 561 3.85 3.17 29.33
C VAL A 561 3.25 3.24 27.92
N ASP A 562 2.45 2.25 27.52
CA ASP A 562 1.82 2.23 26.19
C ASP A 562 0.79 3.35 26.05
N ILE A 563 0.01 3.66 27.09
CA ILE A 563 -0.90 4.81 27.08
C ILE A 563 -0.12 6.12 26.91
N TYR A 564 1.01 6.28 27.60
CA TYR A 564 1.86 7.46 27.47
C TYR A 564 2.47 7.57 26.06
N VAL A 565 2.96 6.47 25.51
CA VAL A 565 3.56 6.42 24.15
C VAL A 565 2.50 6.66 23.06
N LEU A 566 1.27 6.18 23.24
CA LEU A 566 0.20 6.36 22.24
C LEU A 566 -0.56 7.68 22.39
N ARG A 567 -0.33 8.42 23.49
CA ARG A 567 -0.98 9.71 23.71
C ARG A 567 -0.53 10.70 22.66
N TYR A 568 -1.47 11.08 21.80
CA TYR A 568 -1.30 12.20 20.89
C TYR A 568 -1.57 13.50 21.63
N GLN A 569 -0.67 14.48 21.49
CA GLN A 569 -0.87 15.81 22.07
C GLN A 569 -0.45 16.88 21.05
N ARG A 570 -1.43 17.63 20.55
CA ARG A 570 -1.24 18.68 19.53
C ARG A 570 -0.27 19.78 19.97
N HIS A 571 -0.28 20.10 21.27
CA HIS A 571 0.56 21.16 21.85
C HIS A 571 1.50 20.54 22.88
N MET A 572 2.67 20.12 22.40
CA MET A 572 3.81 19.77 23.25
C MET A 572 4.87 20.86 23.12
N SER A 573 5.52 21.20 24.23
CA SER A 573 6.71 22.05 24.16
C SER A 573 7.83 21.36 23.37
N ILE A 574 8.73 22.11 22.76
CA ILE A 574 9.85 21.57 21.97
C ILE A 574 10.69 20.62 22.83
N LEU A 575 10.97 21.01 24.09
CA LEU A 575 11.73 20.18 25.03
C LEU A 575 10.99 18.89 25.39
N SER A 576 9.68 18.97 25.68
CA SER A 576 8.86 17.78 25.95
C SER A 576 8.84 16.84 24.76
N THR A 577 8.77 17.38 23.54
CA THR A 577 8.80 16.58 22.31
C THR A 577 10.16 15.90 22.13
N ALA A 578 11.27 16.60 22.35
CA ALA A 578 12.60 16.02 22.25
C ALA A 578 12.80 14.84 23.23
N VAL A 579 12.34 14.99 24.47
CA VAL A 579 12.35 13.91 25.47
C VAL A 579 11.46 12.75 25.04
N TYR A 580 10.26 13.04 24.55
CA TYR A 580 9.35 12.03 24.02
C TYR A 580 9.99 11.26 22.85
N MET A 581 10.55 11.96 21.86
CA MET A 581 11.19 11.38 20.68
C MET A 581 12.43 10.53 21.03
N THR A 582 13.12 10.85 22.12
CA THR A 582 14.24 10.06 22.65
C THR A 582 13.78 8.70 23.19
N LEU A 583 12.63 8.67 23.90
CA LEU A 583 12.22 7.52 24.71
C LEU A 583 11.15 6.64 24.07
N PHE A 584 10.24 7.21 23.26
CA PHE A 584 9.00 6.52 22.88
C PHE A 584 9.21 5.18 22.17
N ARG A 585 10.19 5.08 21.26
CA ARG A 585 10.53 3.82 20.56
C ARG A 585 11.13 2.77 21.47
N ILE A 586 11.96 3.20 22.43
CA ILE A 586 12.60 2.32 23.41
C ILE A 586 11.51 1.74 24.31
N LEU A 587 10.67 2.62 24.87
CA LEU A 587 9.55 2.24 25.72
C LEU A 587 8.62 1.26 25.00
N TRP A 588 8.19 1.58 23.78
CA TRP A 588 7.35 0.69 22.96
C TRP A 588 8.00 -0.69 22.72
N ALA A 589 9.27 -0.72 22.30
CA ALA A 589 9.96 -1.97 22.05
C ALA A 589 10.18 -2.79 23.33
N THR A 590 10.37 -2.14 24.49
CA THR A 590 10.43 -2.83 25.79
C THR A 590 9.08 -3.41 26.21
N SER A 591 7.96 -2.73 25.91
CA SER A 591 6.61 -3.28 26.09
C SER A 591 6.41 -4.56 25.27
N ILE A 592 6.81 -4.55 23.99
CA ILE A 592 6.73 -5.73 23.14
C ILE A 592 7.65 -6.86 23.64
N ALA A 593 8.88 -6.51 24.08
CA ALA A 593 9.81 -7.45 24.69
C ALA A 593 9.18 -8.18 25.88
N TRP A 594 8.51 -7.43 26.76
CA TRP A 594 7.81 -7.98 27.91
C TRP A 594 6.69 -8.95 27.49
N ILE A 595 5.86 -8.57 26.50
CA ILE A 595 4.80 -9.43 25.97
C ILE A 595 5.38 -10.75 25.44
N VAL A 596 6.43 -10.69 24.62
CA VAL A 596 7.03 -11.90 24.03
C VAL A 596 7.68 -12.79 25.09
N ILE A 597 8.40 -12.22 26.05
CA ILE A 597 9.07 -12.99 27.12
C ILE A 597 8.04 -13.65 28.03
N THR A 598 7.00 -12.93 28.47
CA THR A 598 5.99 -13.47 29.39
C THR A 598 5.12 -14.54 28.74
N CYS A 599 4.77 -14.40 27.46
CA CYS A 599 3.93 -15.36 26.77
C CYS A 599 4.59 -16.73 26.56
N THR A 600 5.88 -16.92 26.84
CA THR A 600 6.53 -18.24 26.82
C THR A 600 6.01 -19.21 27.90
N LYS A 601 5.63 -18.72 29.08
CA LYS A 601 5.06 -19.55 30.17
C LYS A 601 3.96 -18.88 31.00
N ASN A 602 4.06 -17.57 31.25
CA ASN A 602 3.24 -16.86 32.23
C ASN A 602 2.20 -15.91 31.62
N GLY A 603 1.94 -15.99 30.32
CA GLY A 603 1.08 -15.03 29.61
C GLY A 603 -0.44 -15.23 29.75
N GLY A 604 -0.91 -16.23 30.50
CA GLY A 604 -2.34 -16.41 30.82
C GLY A 604 -3.26 -16.41 29.59
N ILE A 605 -4.33 -15.60 29.63
CA ILE A 605 -5.31 -15.43 28.55
C ILE A 605 -4.65 -14.82 27.30
N LEU A 606 -3.78 -13.84 27.48
CA LEU A 606 -3.11 -13.17 26.38
C LEU A 606 -2.25 -14.15 25.57
N ASN A 607 -1.56 -15.08 26.22
CA ASN A 607 -0.84 -16.14 25.52
C ASN A 607 -1.77 -17.03 24.69
N LYS A 608 -2.96 -17.39 25.21
CA LYS A 608 -3.93 -18.19 24.44
C LYS A 608 -4.39 -17.47 23.17
N LEU A 609 -4.64 -16.16 23.26
CA LEU A 609 -5.07 -15.34 22.13
C LEU A 609 -3.93 -15.13 21.11
N LEU A 610 -2.74 -14.73 21.58
CA LEU A 610 -1.60 -14.39 20.73
C LEU A 610 -0.89 -15.63 20.16
N SER A 611 -0.97 -16.78 20.83
CA SER A 611 -0.42 -18.05 20.33
C SER A 611 -1.45 -18.90 19.58
N PHE A 612 -2.59 -18.31 19.19
CA PHE A 612 -3.58 -19.01 18.38
C PHE A 612 -3.00 -19.43 17.03
N LYS A 613 -3.15 -20.71 16.69
CA LYS A 613 -2.51 -21.32 15.50
C LYS A 613 -3.02 -20.74 14.18
N GLY A 614 -4.21 -20.14 14.15
CA GLY A 614 -4.74 -19.49 12.95
C GLY A 614 -3.94 -18.26 12.50
N TRP A 615 -3.13 -17.65 13.39
CA TRP A 615 -2.25 -16.55 13.00
C TRP A 615 -1.07 -16.97 12.13
N ILE A 616 -0.68 -18.26 12.17
CA ILE A 616 0.55 -18.73 11.52
C ILE A 616 0.49 -18.57 9.98
N PRO A 617 -0.54 -19.07 9.28
CA PRO A 617 -0.61 -18.93 7.82
C PRO A 617 -0.66 -17.46 7.39
N LEU A 618 -1.44 -16.65 8.11
CA LEU A 618 -1.57 -15.22 7.82
C LEU A 618 -0.23 -14.50 8.02
N SER A 619 0.49 -14.81 9.09
CA SER A 619 1.82 -14.28 9.39
C SER A 619 2.89 -14.64 8.35
N ARG A 620 2.76 -15.80 7.68
CA ARG A 620 3.66 -16.20 6.59
C ARG A 620 3.43 -15.36 5.33
N LEU A 621 2.20 -14.93 5.09
CA LEU A 621 1.82 -14.10 3.95
C LEU A 621 2.08 -12.60 4.15
N THR A 622 2.37 -12.14 5.38
CA THR A 622 2.50 -10.70 5.68
C THR A 622 3.58 -10.00 4.85
N TYR A 623 4.65 -10.71 4.44
CA TYR A 623 5.71 -10.10 3.64
C TYR A 623 5.21 -9.72 2.24
N CYS A 624 4.54 -10.64 1.55
CA CYS A 624 3.90 -10.36 0.28
C CYS A 624 2.77 -9.31 0.42
N ALA A 625 2.02 -9.35 1.53
CA ALA A 625 0.97 -8.36 1.82
C ALA A 625 1.54 -6.95 2.04
N TYR A 626 2.69 -6.86 2.68
CA TYR A 626 3.41 -5.60 2.84
C TYR A 626 3.82 -5.00 1.50
N LEU A 627 4.35 -5.82 0.58
CA LEU A 627 4.81 -5.36 -0.72
C LEU A 627 3.65 -4.93 -1.63
N LEU A 628 2.55 -5.67 -1.63
CA LEU A 628 1.44 -5.48 -2.57
C LEU A 628 0.40 -4.46 -2.11
N ASN A 629 0.25 -4.20 -0.81
CA ASN A 629 -0.87 -3.38 -0.35
C ASN A 629 -0.93 -1.98 -1.00
N PRO A 630 0.17 -1.20 -1.16
CA PRO A 630 0.08 0.13 -1.74
C PRO A 630 -0.34 0.07 -3.21
N ILE A 631 0.23 -0.92 -3.92
CA ILE A 631 -0.03 -1.18 -5.33
C ILE A 631 -1.52 -1.50 -5.54
N ILE A 632 -2.09 -2.40 -4.74
CA ILE A 632 -3.49 -2.84 -4.88
C ILE A 632 -4.44 -1.70 -4.50
N ILE A 633 -4.21 -1.03 -3.37
CA ILE A 633 -5.07 0.06 -2.89
C ILE A 633 -5.10 1.18 -3.92
N GLN A 634 -3.93 1.63 -4.38
CA GLN A 634 -3.84 2.70 -5.34
C GLN A 634 -4.44 2.29 -6.69
N SER A 635 -4.20 1.06 -7.15
CA SER A 635 -4.76 0.60 -8.43
C SER A 635 -6.29 0.59 -8.43
N ILE A 636 -6.92 0.12 -7.35
CA ILE A 636 -8.39 0.12 -7.23
C ILE A 636 -8.92 1.55 -7.17
N THR A 637 -8.24 2.43 -6.42
CA THR A 637 -8.63 3.84 -6.26
C THR A 637 -8.53 4.60 -7.60
N LEU A 638 -7.41 4.48 -8.31
CA LEU A 638 -7.16 5.19 -9.57
C LEU A 638 -7.96 4.63 -10.75
N TYR A 639 -8.47 3.40 -10.64
CA TYR A 639 -9.41 2.85 -11.60
C TYR A 639 -10.83 3.46 -11.47
N SER A 640 -11.16 4.04 -10.32
CA SER A 640 -12.49 4.61 -10.08
C SER A 640 -12.81 5.79 -11.01
N ASN A 641 -14.05 5.81 -11.53
CA ASN A 641 -14.58 6.92 -12.33
C ASN A 641 -15.11 8.07 -11.46
N ASN A 642 -15.22 7.92 -10.15
CA ASN A 642 -15.68 8.98 -9.25
C ASN A 642 -14.73 9.15 -8.06
N ALA A 643 -14.64 10.39 -7.57
CA ALA A 643 -13.97 10.69 -6.31
C ALA A 643 -14.67 9.96 -5.16
N ILE A 644 -13.89 9.57 -4.15
CA ILE A 644 -14.38 8.85 -2.98
C ILE A 644 -14.92 9.89 -2.00
N HIS A 645 -16.20 9.74 -1.62
CA HIS A 645 -16.72 10.45 -0.47
C HIS A 645 -16.35 9.67 0.80
N TYR A 646 -15.60 10.30 1.71
CA TYR A 646 -15.21 9.65 2.95
C TYR A 646 -16.40 9.61 3.91
N GLU A 647 -16.78 8.42 4.35
CA GLU A 647 -17.78 8.19 5.40
C GLU A 647 -17.31 7.03 6.29
N VAL A 648 -17.22 7.24 7.60
CA VAL A 648 -16.52 6.30 8.51
C VAL A 648 -16.98 4.84 8.35
N LEU A 649 -18.29 4.57 8.27
CA LEU A 649 -18.81 3.20 8.16
C LEU A 649 -18.45 2.55 6.82
N LEU A 650 -18.62 3.26 5.71
CA LEU A 650 -18.26 2.77 4.38
C LEU A 650 -16.77 2.47 4.30
N GLN A 651 -15.95 3.33 4.91
CA GLN A 651 -14.49 3.22 4.91
C GLN A 651 -14.00 1.99 5.71
N ILE A 652 -14.69 1.62 6.79
CA ILE A 652 -14.43 0.37 7.53
C ILE A 652 -14.72 -0.84 6.65
N VAL A 653 -15.87 -0.87 5.96
CA VAL A 653 -16.25 -1.98 5.07
C VAL A 653 -15.24 -2.10 3.92
N MET A 654 -14.87 -0.98 3.30
CA MET A 654 -13.85 -0.94 2.25
C MET A 654 -12.51 -1.44 2.76
N CYS A 655 -12.05 -1.00 3.93
CA CYS A 655 -10.78 -1.46 4.51
C CYS A 655 -10.75 -2.98 4.74
N LEU A 656 -11.85 -3.58 5.22
CA LEU A 656 -11.95 -5.03 5.37
C LEU A 656 -11.88 -5.75 4.01
N GLY A 657 -12.52 -5.20 2.99
CA GLY A 657 -12.42 -5.67 1.60
C GLY A 657 -10.99 -5.62 1.07
N TYR A 658 -10.28 -4.51 1.29
CA TYR A 658 -8.88 -4.37 0.91
C TYR A 658 -7.99 -5.40 1.60
N ILE A 659 -8.14 -5.61 2.92
CA ILE A 659 -7.37 -6.62 3.65
C ILE A 659 -7.57 -7.99 3.01
N LEU A 660 -8.81 -8.39 2.71
CA LEU A 660 -9.09 -9.67 2.08
C LEU A 660 -8.40 -9.81 0.71
N ILE A 661 -8.59 -8.83 -0.19
CA ILE A 661 -8.01 -8.84 -1.54
C ILE A 661 -6.47 -8.88 -1.47
N ILE A 662 -5.87 -8.07 -0.59
CA ILE A 662 -4.42 -8.03 -0.40
C ILE A 662 -3.90 -9.40 0.02
N TYR A 663 -4.52 -10.07 1.00
CA TYR A 663 -4.06 -11.38 1.45
C TYR A 663 -4.26 -12.48 0.38
N LEU A 664 -5.32 -12.39 -0.43
CA LEU A 664 -5.51 -13.29 -1.58
C LEU A 664 -4.41 -13.11 -2.63
N CYS A 665 -4.09 -11.88 -3.03
CA CYS A 665 -2.99 -11.62 -3.96
C CYS A 665 -1.62 -11.98 -3.36
N SER A 666 -1.46 -11.80 -2.05
CA SER A 666 -0.23 -12.16 -1.32
C SER A 666 0.01 -13.66 -1.31
N TYR A 667 -1.06 -14.45 -1.20
CA TYR A 667 -1.00 -15.89 -1.34
C TYR A 667 -0.47 -16.29 -2.73
N VAL A 668 -0.98 -15.67 -3.80
CA VAL A 668 -0.51 -15.93 -5.17
C VAL A 668 0.96 -15.57 -5.33
N LEU A 669 1.39 -14.39 -4.88
CA LEU A 669 2.80 -13.97 -4.96
C LEU A 669 3.72 -14.88 -4.15
N SER A 670 3.30 -15.28 -2.96
CA SER A 670 4.10 -16.16 -2.09
C SER A 670 4.25 -17.57 -2.70
N LEU A 671 3.18 -18.08 -3.31
CA LEU A 671 3.13 -19.38 -3.97
C LEU A 671 4.03 -19.45 -5.22
N LEU A 672 3.95 -18.43 -6.08
CA LEU A 672 4.65 -18.40 -7.37
C LEU A 672 6.12 -18.00 -7.25
N VAL A 673 6.45 -17.17 -6.25
CA VAL A 673 7.77 -16.53 -6.14
C VAL A 673 8.40 -16.82 -4.78
N GLU A 674 7.88 -16.26 -3.68
CA GLU A 674 8.58 -16.27 -2.38
C GLU A 674 9.05 -17.67 -1.93
N ILE A 675 8.13 -18.63 -1.86
CA ILE A 675 8.41 -19.97 -1.32
C ILE A 675 9.28 -20.82 -2.25
N PRO A 676 9.04 -20.85 -3.57
CA PRO A 676 9.95 -21.54 -4.49
C PRO A 676 11.40 -21.11 -4.33
N TYR A 677 11.68 -19.81 -4.26
CA TYR A 677 13.05 -19.31 -4.08
C TYR A 677 13.62 -19.66 -2.68
N ILE A 678 12.80 -19.62 -1.62
CA ILE A 678 13.23 -20.09 -0.30
C ILE A 678 13.62 -21.58 -0.35
N SER A 679 12.79 -22.43 -0.97
CA SER A 679 13.03 -23.86 -1.10
C SER A 679 14.25 -24.17 -1.94
N LEU A 680 14.44 -23.43 -3.03
CA LEU A 680 15.62 -23.50 -3.90
C LEU A 680 16.91 -23.17 -3.12
N THR A 681 16.90 -22.10 -2.32
CA THR A 681 18.05 -21.73 -1.48
C THR A 681 18.36 -22.82 -0.44
N ARG A 682 17.35 -23.42 0.20
CA ARG A 682 17.55 -24.55 1.13
C ARG A 682 18.20 -25.74 0.42
N LEU A 683 17.76 -26.05 -0.80
CA LEU A 683 18.29 -27.12 -1.63
C LEU A 683 19.77 -26.86 -2.00
N PHE A 684 20.09 -25.66 -2.49
CA PHE A 684 21.46 -25.28 -2.87
C PHE A 684 22.43 -25.37 -1.69
N ILE A 685 22.04 -24.87 -0.51
CA ILE A 685 22.87 -24.95 0.70
C ILE A 685 23.11 -26.41 1.09
N ARG A 686 22.11 -27.28 0.97
CA ARG A 686 22.25 -28.72 1.26
C ARG A 686 23.26 -29.38 0.32
N TYR A 687 23.18 -29.11 -0.98
CA TYR A 687 24.14 -29.64 -1.95
C TYR A 687 25.56 -29.11 -1.73
N PHE A 688 25.71 -27.82 -1.42
CA PHE A 688 27.01 -27.23 -1.14
C PHE A 688 27.69 -27.85 0.09
N ARG A 689 26.92 -28.17 1.14
CA ARG A 689 27.44 -28.88 2.32
C ARG A 689 27.81 -30.34 2.02
N TYR A 690 27.01 -31.02 1.21
CA TYR A 690 27.28 -32.39 0.77
C TYR A 690 28.59 -32.46 -0.03
N ALA A 691 28.82 -31.53 -0.96
CA ALA A 691 30.05 -31.42 -1.72
C ALA A 691 31.30 -31.16 -0.85
N LYS A 692 31.13 -30.56 0.33
CA LYS A 692 32.20 -30.34 1.32
C LYS A 692 32.37 -31.49 2.33
N GLY A 693 31.65 -32.61 2.19
CA GLY A 693 31.75 -33.75 3.11
C GLY A 693 31.26 -33.46 4.54
N THR A 694 30.52 -32.37 4.75
CA THR A 694 30.01 -31.98 6.09
C THR A 694 28.56 -32.43 6.26
N SER A 695 28.35 -33.75 6.31
CA SER A 695 27.04 -34.32 6.64
C SER A 695 26.87 -34.38 8.17
N LYS A 696 26.51 -33.27 8.81
CA LYS A 696 25.76 -33.36 10.07
C LYS A 696 24.44 -32.61 9.92
N VAL A 697 23.41 -33.43 10.08
CA VAL A 697 21.97 -33.23 9.90
C VAL A 697 21.50 -32.01 10.69
N LEU A 698 20.53 -31.27 10.13
CA LEU A 698 19.71 -30.28 10.83
C LEU A 698 18.27 -30.80 10.84
#